data_AF-A0A8C1MXY6-F1
#
_entry.id   AF-A0A8C1MXY6-F1
#
_cell.length_a   1.000
_cell.length_b   1.000
_cell.length_c   1.000
_cell.angle_alpha   90.00
_cell.angle_beta   90.00
_cell.angle_gamma   90.00
#
_symmetry.space_group_name_H-M   'P 1'
#
loop_
_entity.id
_entity.type
_entity.pdbx_description
1 polymer ?
#
loop_
_entity_poly.entity_id
_entity_poly.type
_entity_poly.pdbx_seq_one_letter_code
_entity_poly.pdbx_strand_id
1 'polypeptide(L)'
;CVIIQVGLSFRCNNLDSPAQDQISRCCNKLRSLRASDSATLKTELNSLFDQLISENYNSGNHDNIHPEVVCEMLMHASRLVPLSQEHLIIKLSQLIHQLLNQLQVIVDEHALDVLVSYCTRALRTCSSWTHPEVLLALSSLVYGNGSRCHRHLPELLGLSGILVNYGDPSQPDIELRRSAVHCLANLCLSVPGQPYLEEPYKGVCYGILLRTLQSPKPPDVEDIVFCTVSTACLSTDATISQGEVTLTKVCQCPISVVMSVAIFMFYGLPGISVEMPQVLYPAPLPQYETIPAAKPELSQDSAAQKKTAGVGGQKVSYECTCVRNTSIKDVVKSSVTSPSGVTPQLYPSWKKGSSDSEFSDPEGGMQTKLRLYQARVRQSALQCFLAVVKCVEKRILYGYWSSFVPDAPGIGGPPPLTLLTIALKDPSPKVRAGSLQVLSALLEGSRQFLSTAEDTSAPRQAFTPFSATLAASVRELHRCLLLALVAESSCQTLTQVLKCLAHLVSNVPYNRLRPGLLSPLWKQIRPYVRHRDVNVRVSSLTLFGALISTQAPLPEIQLLLQQPGSTSALSTPGISTPQELSHNWRLPTRRDGEASSPGGGVEGDPEGPCWMLQLCVSLVTQPREEPYSDSDAGGSSGASLEPLPIRLEALQVLAHLVKGYFSLVQTSLLELGQLSTRCLKEQEPSVQLHGTKLLEELGTGIIQQYRADANTTPSAKCVPVCQVVEFWSEVLAAPMISALQNEQHPTLQTSACDTLSSILPQAFSQLPDKTQVLCITILLGLTYSENALVKAAAVRALGVYILFPCLREDVMFVADTANAILTALDDRSPNVRAKAAWSLGNLTDTLIVNMQSVGLEFQEEFSDMLLLNMLRSATKASGDKDRVKSNAVRALGNLVHFLQPVHLGKPVFEQPLQEAMRALIDTVRGEATMKVRWNACYALGNAFRNHNLPLGSAVWSKEAYSALSYVVTSCKNFKVRIKSAAALSVPSTRDRYGDAQQFAQVWQALAQALEHSEEMEDFLEYRYCASLRSQLCHALLHLLSVCQPNDLPALRSSLSDQSRPVLQGFLVHYLSNKGVTLVAGVDGAAGDEAGDHAVPEDGLRALNETLTRLKGQLEESIIHNNSSSRERSIACCPLTLKSLISPNLL
;
A
#
# COMPACT_ATOMS: atom_id res chain seq x y z
N CYS A 1 -11.72 23.34 -9.70
CA CYS A 1 -12.64 24.29 -9.03
C CYS A 1 -13.93 24.41 -9.84
N VAL A 2 -15.04 24.73 -9.19
CA VAL A 2 -16.30 25.07 -9.88
C VAL A 2 -16.23 26.51 -10.35
N ILE A 3 -16.78 26.82 -11.53
CA ILE A 3 -17.06 28.19 -11.96
C ILE A 3 -18.57 28.33 -12.14
N ILE A 4 -19.19 29.08 -11.24
CA ILE A 4 -20.55 29.61 -11.42
C ILE A 4 -20.36 30.98 -12.07
N GLN A 5 -20.79 31.16 -13.32
CA GLN A 5 -20.67 32.44 -14.00
C GLN A 5 -21.86 33.33 -13.65
N VAL A 6 -21.71 34.14 -12.61
CA VAL A 6 -22.65 35.23 -12.29
C VAL A 6 -22.57 36.28 -13.39
N GLY A 7 -23.71 36.65 -13.97
CA GLY A 7 -23.77 37.64 -15.04
C GLY A 7 -23.48 39.05 -14.54
N LEU A 8 -22.46 39.70 -15.10
CA LEU A 8 -22.23 41.14 -14.99
C LEU A 8 -22.08 41.71 -16.41
N SER A 9 -22.96 42.65 -16.76
CA SER A 9 -22.97 43.30 -18.06
C SER A 9 -21.99 44.46 -18.08
N PHE A 10 -21.03 44.41 -19.00
CA PHE A 10 -20.21 45.56 -19.38
C PHE A 10 -20.34 45.80 -20.89
N ARG A 11 -20.83 46.97 -21.26
CA ARG A 11 -20.79 47.44 -22.65
C ARG A 11 -19.36 47.83 -23.00
N CYS A 12 -18.83 47.29 -24.09
CA CYS A 12 -17.71 47.84 -24.84
C CYS A 12 -18.11 47.89 -26.32
N ASN A 13 -17.53 48.82 -27.08
CA ASN A 13 -18.10 49.26 -28.34
C ASN A 13 -17.82 48.29 -29.50
N ASN A 14 -18.80 48.13 -30.40
CA ASN A 14 -18.64 47.38 -31.63
C ASN A 14 -17.51 47.95 -32.51
N LEU A 15 -16.59 47.06 -32.91
CA LEU A 15 -15.84 47.15 -34.15
C LEU A 15 -15.95 45.76 -34.80
N ASP A 16 -17.00 45.57 -35.58
CA ASP A 16 -17.35 44.28 -36.17
C ASP A 16 -16.28 43.78 -37.14
N SER A 17 -15.92 42.49 -37.03
CA SER A 17 -14.91 41.88 -37.89
C SER A 17 -15.51 41.44 -39.24
N PRO A 18 -14.78 41.52 -40.36
CA PRO A 18 -15.35 41.18 -41.68
C PRO A 18 -15.80 39.71 -41.80
N ALA A 19 -15.16 38.80 -41.05
CA ALA A 19 -15.56 37.39 -40.99
C ALA A 19 -16.92 37.18 -40.29
N GLN A 20 -17.17 37.89 -39.18
CA GLN A 20 -18.45 37.87 -38.46
C GLN A 20 -19.60 38.32 -39.38
N ASP A 21 -19.35 39.36 -40.16
CA ASP A 21 -20.29 39.89 -41.15
C ASP A 21 -20.51 38.90 -42.31
N GLN A 22 -19.47 38.21 -42.77
CA GLN A 22 -19.56 37.15 -43.80
C GLN A 22 -20.39 35.96 -43.34
N ILE A 23 -20.09 35.38 -42.17
CA ILE A 23 -20.81 34.24 -41.59
C ILE A 23 -22.28 34.61 -41.37
N SER A 24 -22.57 35.79 -40.80
CA SER A 24 -23.95 36.28 -40.59
C SER A 24 -24.72 36.41 -41.91
N ARG A 25 -24.10 36.96 -42.97
CA ARG A 25 -24.72 37.05 -44.30
C ARG A 25 -24.99 35.67 -44.92
N CYS A 26 -24.04 34.74 -44.84
CA CYS A 26 -24.23 33.36 -45.32
C CYS A 26 -25.32 32.61 -44.53
N CYS A 27 -25.33 32.71 -43.20
CA CYS A 27 -26.38 32.18 -42.33
C CYS A 27 -27.77 32.70 -42.72
N ASN A 28 -27.93 34.02 -42.83
CA ASN A 28 -29.21 34.65 -43.15
C ASN A 28 -29.69 34.29 -44.57
N LYS A 29 -28.76 34.26 -45.54
CA LYS A 29 -29.07 33.83 -46.90
C LYS A 29 -29.51 32.36 -46.94
N LEU A 30 -28.81 31.45 -46.25
CA LEU A 30 -29.21 30.05 -46.14
C LEU A 30 -30.60 29.89 -45.48
N ARG A 31 -30.88 30.64 -44.41
CA ARG A 31 -32.18 30.67 -43.72
C ARG A 31 -33.33 31.16 -44.61
N SER A 32 -33.07 32.02 -45.61
CA SER A 32 -34.11 32.43 -46.58
C SER A 32 -34.49 31.35 -47.60
N LEU A 33 -33.60 30.38 -47.87
CA LEU A 33 -33.84 29.32 -48.85
C LEU A 33 -34.93 28.34 -48.39
N ARG A 34 -35.61 27.72 -49.36
CA ARG A 34 -36.66 26.71 -49.17
C ARG A 34 -36.40 25.53 -50.10
N ALA A 35 -36.76 24.33 -49.67
CA ALA A 35 -36.54 23.11 -50.44
C ALA A 35 -37.31 23.14 -51.78
N SER A 36 -36.60 22.92 -52.88
CA SER A 36 -37.14 22.74 -54.23
C SER A 36 -36.13 21.98 -55.08
N ASP A 37 -36.58 21.19 -56.06
CA ASP A 37 -35.68 20.45 -56.97
C ASP A 37 -34.99 21.33 -58.04
N SER A 38 -35.04 22.66 -57.88
CA SER A 38 -34.51 23.63 -58.84
C SER A 38 -32.99 23.58 -58.95
N ALA A 39 -32.47 23.65 -60.19
CA ALA A 39 -31.03 23.71 -60.46
C ALA A 39 -30.39 24.99 -59.88
N THR A 40 -31.17 26.07 -59.76
CA THR A 40 -30.76 27.32 -59.12
C THR A 40 -30.47 27.14 -57.63
N LEU A 41 -31.37 26.49 -56.87
CA LEU A 41 -31.13 26.20 -55.43
C LEU A 41 -29.85 25.37 -55.23
N LYS A 42 -29.63 24.36 -56.07
CA LYS A 42 -28.43 23.49 -55.98
C LYS A 42 -27.14 24.28 -56.19
N THR A 43 -27.12 25.16 -57.18
CA THR A 43 -25.97 26.03 -57.48
C THR A 43 -25.72 27.04 -56.35
N GLU A 44 -26.78 27.59 -55.78
CA GLU A 44 -26.71 28.55 -54.67
C GLU A 44 -26.25 27.91 -53.36
N LEU A 45 -26.76 26.72 -53.02
CA LEU A 45 -26.28 25.91 -51.89
C LEU A 45 -24.80 25.54 -52.05
N ASN A 46 -24.40 25.09 -53.25
CA ASN A 46 -22.99 24.79 -53.54
C ASN A 46 -22.09 26.01 -53.25
N SER A 47 -22.45 27.18 -53.78
CA SER A 47 -21.67 28.42 -53.58
C SER A 47 -21.66 28.89 -52.12
N LEU A 48 -22.73 28.67 -51.36
CA LEU A 48 -22.79 29.03 -49.93
C LEU A 48 -21.93 28.10 -49.07
N PHE A 49 -21.90 26.80 -49.37
CA PHE A 49 -21.03 25.87 -48.67
C PHE A 49 -19.56 26.14 -48.98
N ASP A 50 -19.20 26.42 -50.24
CA ASP A 50 -17.83 26.78 -50.63
C ASP A 50 -17.35 28.06 -49.90
N GLN A 51 -18.21 29.06 -49.73
CA GLN A 51 -17.91 30.29 -48.96
C GLN A 51 -17.70 30.03 -47.47
N LEU A 52 -18.49 29.14 -46.86
CA LEU A 52 -18.33 28.80 -45.44
C LEU A 52 -17.14 27.85 -45.19
N ILE A 53 -16.81 26.96 -46.11
CA ILE A 53 -15.66 26.04 -46.00
C ILE A 53 -14.33 26.79 -46.18
N SER A 54 -14.28 27.83 -47.03
CA SER A 54 -13.06 28.61 -47.28
C SER A 54 -12.77 29.71 -46.24
N GLU A 55 -13.66 29.94 -45.28
CA GLU A 55 -13.50 30.95 -44.22
C GLU A 55 -12.51 30.49 -43.13
N ASN A 56 -11.68 31.41 -42.59
CA ASN A 56 -10.64 31.08 -41.61
C ASN A 56 -11.04 31.41 -40.17
N TYR A 57 -11.76 30.47 -39.54
CA TYR A 57 -12.25 30.54 -38.16
C TYR A 57 -11.17 30.43 -37.06
N ASN A 58 -9.87 30.52 -37.39
CA ASN A 58 -8.79 30.52 -36.39
C ASN A 58 -8.39 31.95 -35.92
N SER A 59 -9.04 33.01 -36.45
CA SER A 59 -8.60 34.40 -36.29
C SER A 59 -9.06 35.08 -34.98
N GLY A 60 -8.95 34.36 -33.86
CA GLY A 60 -8.80 34.91 -32.50
C GLY A 60 -9.94 35.73 -31.89
N ASN A 61 -11.05 35.97 -32.59
CA ASN A 61 -12.05 36.98 -32.21
C ASN A 61 -13.51 36.47 -32.38
N HIS A 62 -13.75 35.18 -32.06
CA HIS A 62 -14.99 34.47 -32.38
C HIS A 62 -15.99 34.29 -31.21
N ASP A 63 -15.72 34.90 -30.04
CA ASP A 63 -16.55 34.79 -28.82
C ASP A 63 -18.02 35.23 -29.00
N ASN A 64 -18.34 35.94 -30.09
CA ASN A 64 -19.69 36.38 -30.45
C ASN A 64 -20.49 35.35 -31.29
N ILE A 65 -19.91 34.23 -31.70
CA ILE A 65 -20.61 33.21 -32.51
C ILE A 65 -21.31 32.19 -31.60
N HIS A 66 -22.60 32.46 -31.34
CA HIS A 66 -23.46 31.60 -30.53
C HIS A 66 -23.58 30.16 -31.09
N PRO A 67 -23.30 29.10 -30.30
CA PRO A 67 -23.46 27.69 -30.69
C PRO A 67 -24.82 27.36 -31.31
N GLU A 68 -25.88 27.96 -30.78
CA GLU A 68 -27.27 27.78 -31.20
C GLU A 68 -27.47 28.20 -32.67
N VAL A 69 -26.83 29.30 -33.10
CA VAL A 69 -26.93 29.83 -34.47
C VAL A 69 -26.29 28.88 -35.48
N VAL A 70 -25.20 28.21 -35.08
CA VAL A 70 -24.50 27.19 -35.89
C VAL A 70 -25.35 25.91 -35.96
N CYS A 71 -25.91 25.46 -34.83
CA CYS A 71 -26.80 24.31 -34.77
C CYS A 71 -28.05 24.49 -35.65
N GLU A 72 -28.72 25.65 -35.55
CA GLU A 72 -29.83 26.04 -36.43
C GLU A 72 -29.44 26.05 -37.92
N MET A 73 -28.28 26.61 -38.26
CA MET A 73 -27.80 26.66 -39.64
C MET A 73 -27.58 25.26 -40.20
N LEU A 74 -26.89 24.39 -39.47
CA LEU A 74 -26.60 23.01 -39.91
C LEU A 74 -27.89 22.18 -40.03
N MET A 75 -28.83 22.31 -39.07
CA MET A 75 -30.15 21.67 -39.15
C MET A 75 -30.98 22.16 -40.35
N HIS A 76 -30.85 23.42 -40.75
CA HIS A 76 -31.55 23.95 -41.93
C HIS A 76 -30.86 23.48 -43.22
N ALA A 77 -29.52 23.47 -43.26
CA ALA A 77 -28.75 22.92 -44.37
C ALA A 77 -29.10 21.46 -44.68
N SER A 78 -29.20 20.60 -43.65
CA SER A 78 -29.57 19.19 -43.82
C SER A 78 -31.03 18.96 -44.24
N ARG A 79 -31.90 19.97 -44.09
CA ARG A 79 -33.28 19.96 -44.63
C ARG A 79 -33.34 20.44 -46.10
N LEU A 80 -32.36 21.23 -46.55
CA LEU A 80 -32.28 21.75 -47.92
C LEU A 80 -31.53 20.80 -48.89
N VAL A 81 -30.67 19.92 -48.39
CA VAL A 81 -29.89 18.97 -49.20
C VAL A 81 -30.53 17.58 -49.18
N PRO A 82 -31.29 17.17 -50.23
CA PRO A 82 -31.86 15.83 -50.30
C PRO A 82 -30.78 14.77 -50.59
N LEU A 83 -31.00 13.55 -50.10
CA LEU A 83 -30.05 12.44 -50.22
C LEU A 83 -29.77 11.96 -51.66
N SER A 84 -30.52 12.48 -52.65
CA SER A 84 -30.29 12.25 -54.07
C SER A 84 -29.20 13.15 -54.68
N GLN A 85 -28.60 14.07 -53.91
CA GLN A 85 -27.63 15.06 -54.42
C GLN A 85 -26.25 14.91 -53.77
N GLU A 86 -25.63 13.75 -54.01
CA GLU A 86 -24.38 13.27 -53.38
C GLU A 86 -23.25 14.32 -53.27
N HIS A 87 -23.01 15.14 -54.31
CA HIS A 87 -22.00 16.22 -54.26
C HIS A 87 -22.30 17.31 -53.20
N LEU A 88 -23.57 17.63 -52.96
CA LEU A 88 -23.97 18.60 -51.91
C LEU A 88 -23.90 17.98 -50.52
N ILE A 89 -24.06 16.67 -50.39
CA ILE A 89 -23.95 15.93 -49.12
C ILE A 89 -22.50 15.95 -48.63
N ILE A 90 -21.53 15.76 -49.53
CA ILE A 90 -20.09 15.89 -49.22
C ILE A 90 -19.78 17.28 -48.69
N LYS A 91 -20.18 18.35 -49.38
CA LYS A 91 -19.93 19.73 -48.92
C LYS A 91 -20.64 20.06 -47.60
N LEU A 92 -21.87 19.59 -47.40
CA LEU A 92 -22.54 19.69 -46.11
C LEU A 92 -21.79 18.94 -45.00
N SER A 93 -21.22 17.77 -45.30
CA SER A 93 -20.44 16.98 -44.33
C SER A 93 -19.11 17.65 -43.97
N GLN A 94 -18.39 18.17 -44.95
CA GLN A 94 -17.19 19.01 -44.75
C GLN A 94 -17.51 20.24 -43.90
N LEU A 95 -18.61 20.93 -44.19
CA LEU A 95 -19.10 22.09 -43.42
C LEU A 95 -19.43 21.74 -41.96
N ILE A 96 -20.15 20.63 -41.71
CA ILE A 96 -20.41 20.12 -40.37
C ILE A 96 -19.09 19.81 -39.63
N HIS A 97 -18.17 19.11 -40.29
CA HIS A 97 -16.89 18.74 -39.69
C HIS A 97 -16.06 19.97 -39.29
N GLN A 98 -15.92 20.93 -40.20
CA GLN A 98 -15.08 22.11 -40.04
C GLN A 98 -15.62 23.05 -38.97
N LEU A 99 -16.91 23.42 -39.03
CA LEU A 99 -17.50 24.36 -38.06
C LEU A 99 -17.44 23.81 -36.64
N LEU A 100 -17.83 22.55 -36.42
CA LEU A 100 -17.81 21.96 -35.08
C LEU A 100 -16.39 21.83 -34.51
N ASN A 101 -15.37 21.62 -35.35
CA ASN A 101 -13.98 21.52 -34.89
C ASN A 101 -13.26 22.86 -34.73
N GLN A 102 -13.52 23.85 -35.59
CA GLN A 102 -12.83 25.15 -35.49
C GLN A 102 -13.51 26.07 -34.46
N LEU A 103 -14.83 26.05 -34.35
CA LEU A 103 -15.59 26.85 -33.38
C LEU A 103 -15.84 26.12 -32.04
N GLN A 104 -15.44 24.85 -31.89
CA GLN A 104 -15.62 24.04 -30.67
C GLN A 104 -17.08 24.02 -30.13
N VAL A 105 -18.06 24.05 -31.05
CA VAL A 105 -19.48 24.18 -30.75
C VAL A 105 -20.01 23.00 -29.93
N ILE A 106 -20.64 23.30 -28.80
CA ILE A 106 -21.41 22.32 -28.01
C ILE A 106 -22.76 22.14 -28.70
N VAL A 107 -22.99 20.96 -29.27
CA VAL A 107 -24.25 20.62 -29.95
C VAL A 107 -25.33 20.27 -28.92
N ASP A 108 -26.51 20.85 -29.08
CA ASP A 108 -27.70 20.55 -28.28
C ASP A 108 -28.35 19.20 -28.67
N GLU A 109 -29.24 18.66 -27.83
CA GLU A 109 -29.84 17.34 -28.07
C GLU A 109 -30.71 17.30 -29.34
N HIS A 110 -31.38 18.40 -29.71
CA HIS A 110 -32.25 18.42 -30.90
C HIS A 110 -31.41 18.48 -32.19
N ALA A 111 -30.39 19.34 -32.24
CA ALA A 111 -29.47 19.39 -33.37
C ALA A 111 -28.67 18.10 -33.53
N LEU A 112 -28.28 17.45 -32.42
CA LEU A 112 -27.62 16.15 -32.44
C LEU A 112 -28.53 15.06 -33.05
N ASP A 113 -29.78 14.96 -32.60
CA ASP A 113 -30.77 13.98 -33.11
C ASP A 113 -31.03 14.18 -34.63
N VAL A 114 -31.20 15.44 -35.06
CA VAL A 114 -31.42 15.78 -36.48
C VAL A 114 -30.19 15.49 -37.35
N LEU A 115 -28.98 15.88 -36.92
CA LEU A 115 -27.76 15.79 -37.73
C LEU A 115 -27.18 14.37 -37.75
N VAL A 116 -27.25 13.63 -36.64
CA VAL A 116 -26.85 12.21 -36.62
C VAL A 116 -27.84 11.37 -37.41
N SER A 117 -29.15 11.62 -37.32
CA SER A 117 -30.14 10.98 -38.20
C SER A 117 -29.86 11.25 -39.69
N TYR A 118 -29.52 12.48 -40.06
CA TYR A 118 -29.15 12.81 -41.44
C TYR A 118 -27.92 12.04 -41.93
N CYS A 119 -26.83 12.06 -41.18
CA CYS A 119 -25.59 11.34 -41.55
C CYS A 119 -25.83 9.82 -41.65
N THR A 120 -26.54 9.24 -40.69
CA THR A 120 -26.81 7.79 -40.63
C THR A 120 -27.71 7.33 -41.79
N ARG A 121 -28.64 8.19 -42.25
CA ARG A 121 -29.43 7.95 -43.46
C ARG A 121 -28.60 8.10 -44.75
N ALA A 122 -27.73 9.10 -44.83
CA ALA A 122 -26.85 9.28 -45.99
C ALA A 122 -25.92 8.06 -46.19
N LEU A 123 -25.30 7.54 -45.13
CA LEU A 123 -24.47 6.32 -45.17
C LEU A 123 -25.22 5.04 -45.63
N ARG A 124 -26.56 5.05 -45.59
CA ARG A 124 -27.41 3.93 -46.07
C ARG A 124 -27.96 4.10 -47.47
N THR A 125 -28.08 5.33 -47.96
CA THR A 125 -28.83 5.66 -49.19
C THR A 125 -27.92 6.15 -50.32
N CYS A 126 -26.79 6.77 -49.98
CA CYS A 126 -25.83 7.33 -50.94
C CYS A 126 -24.72 6.32 -51.26
N SER A 127 -24.07 6.53 -52.39
CA SER A 127 -22.98 5.70 -52.93
C SER A 127 -21.70 5.81 -52.08
N SER A 128 -20.90 4.75 -52.06
CA SER A 128 -19.75 4.58 -51.14
C SER A 128 -18.72 5.71 -51.18
N TRP A 129 -18.50 6.32 -52.35
CA TRP A 129 -17.57 7.45 -52.51
C TRP A 129 -17.94 8.70 -51.68
N THR A 130 -19.19 8.80 -51.21
CA THR A 130 -19.64 9.87 -50.29
C THR A 130 -19.34 9.57 -48.82
N HIS A 131 -19.17 8.30 -48.46
CA HIS A 131 -19.17 7.85 -47.06
C HIS A 131 -17.98 8.32 -46.21
N PRO A 132 -16.74 8.52 -46.72
CA PRO A 132 -15.62 8.97 -45.90
C PRO A 132 -15.89 10.34 -45.24
N GLU A 133 -16.49 11.26 -46.01
CA GLU A 133 -16.83 12.62 -45.57
C GLU A 133 -18.04 12.63 -44.62
N VAL A 134 -19.07 11.82 -44.90
CA VAL A 134 -20.23 11.69 -44.00
C VAL A 134 -19.82 11.06 -42.66
N LEU A 135 -18.87 10.11 -42.65
CA LEU A 135 -18.27 9.60 -41.42
C LEU A 135 -17.40 10.67 -40.72
N LEU A 136 -16.70 11.52 -41.46
CA LEU A 136 -15.88 12.60 -40.91
C LEU A 136 -16.75 13.68 -40.22
N ALA A 137 -17.93 13.98 -40.77
CA ALA A 137 -18.96 14.81 -40.14
C ALA A 137 -19.56 14.16 -38.88
N LEU A 138 -19.96 12.88 -38.99
CA LEU A 138 -20.47 12.09 -37.86
C LEU A 138 -19.46 12.03 -36.71
N SER A 139 -18.16 11.90 -37.02
CA SER A 139 -17.07 11.89 -36.04
C SER A 139 -17.02 13.19 -35.22
N SER A 140 -17.26 14.35 -35.84
CA SER A 140 -17.36 15.63 -35.13
C SER A 140 -18.64 15.72 -34.28
N LEU A 141 -19.79 15.26 -34.78
CA LEU A 141 -21.06 15.29 -34.04
C LEU A 141 -21.02 14.46 -32.75
N VAL A 142 -20.40 13.27 -32.79
CA VAL A 142 -20.35 12.36 -31.63
C VAL A 142 -19.23 12.67 -30.62
N TYR A 143 -18.32 13.60 -30.94
CA TYR A 143 -17.17 13.96 -30.09
C TYR A 143 -17.61 14.49 -28.70
N GLY A 144 -17.45 13.64 -27.67
CA GLY A 144 -17.87 13.96 -26.30
C GLY A 144 -19.38 13.90 -26.05
N ASN A 145 -20.18 13.54 -27.07
CA ASN A 145 -21.64 13.49 -27.04
C ASN A 145 -22.21 12.07 -26.92
N GLY A 146 -21.37 11.03 -26.84
CA GLY A 146 -21.81 9.63 -27.01
C GLY A 146 -22.91 9.14 -26.07
N SER A 147 -22.97 9.64 -24.83
CA SER A 147 -24.08 9.32 -23.90
C SER A 147 -25.38 10.06 -24.19
N ARG A 148 -25.36 11.13 -25.01
CA ARG A 148 -26.55 11.81 -25.51
C ARG A 148 -27.14 11.12 -26.75
N CYS A 149 -26.30 10.41 -27.53
CA CYS A 149 -26.68 9.71 -28.76
C CYS A 149 -27.60 8.49 -28.60
N HIS A 150 -28.23 8.28 -27.43
CA HIS A 150 -29.01 7.10 -27.03
C HIS A 150 -29.93 6.52 -28.14
N ARG A 151 -30.67 7.38 -28.86
CA ARG A 151 -31.60 7.00 -29.94
C ARG A 151 -30.91 6.33 -31.14
N HIS A 152 -29.66 6.70 -31.42
CA HIS A 152 -28.88 6.20 -32.56
C HIS A 152 -27.92 5.08 -32.20
N LEU A 153 -27.69 4.78 -30.91
CA LEU A 153 -26.79 3.69 -30.52
C LEU A 153 -27.19 2.32 -31.13
N PRO A 154 -28.48 1.93 -31.23
CA PRO A 154 -28.87 0.72 -31.96
C PRO A 154 -28.53 0.76 -33.46
N GLU A 155 -28.54 1.95 -34.05
CA GLU A 155 -28.35 2.19 -35.50
C GLU A 155 -26.86 2.26 -35.89
N LEU A 156 -26.03 2.77 -34.99
CA LEU A 156 -24.59 2.91 -35.13
C LEU A 156 -23.82 1.68 -34.63
N LEU A 157 -24.26 1.08 -33.52
CA LEU A 157 -23.53 0.07 -32.72
C LEU A 157 -24.32 -1.24 -32.47
N GLY A 158 -25.51 -1.40 -33.04
CA GLY A 158 -26.25 -2.67 -32.99
C GLY A 158 -25.61 -3.77 -33.86
N LEU A 159 -26.21 -4.96 -33.89
CA LEU A 159 -25.69 -6.13 -34.62
C LEU A 159 -25.44 -5.91 -36.13
N SER A 160 -26.15 -4.96 -36.74
CA SER A 160 -25.95 -4.51 -38.13
C SER A 160 -25.61 -3.01 -38.21
N GLY A 161 -25.04 -2.47 -37.14
CA GLY A 161 -24.76 -1.03 -36.98
C GLY A 161 -23.68 -0.54 -37.94
N ILE A 162 -23.84 0.70 -38.44
CA ILE A 162 -22.97 1.21 -39.50
C ILE A 162 -21.49 1.29 -39.06
N LEU A 163 -21.23 1.67 -37.80
CA LEU A 163 -19.87 1.74 -37.28
C LEU A 163 -19.29 0.35 -36.92
N VAL A 164 -20.15 -0.65 -36.70
CA VAL A 164 -19.73 -2.04 -36.55
C VAL A 164 -19.24 -2.57 -37.91
N ASN A 165 -20.04 -2.39 -38.96
CA ASN A 165 -19.72 -2.87 -40.30
C ASN A 165 -18.47 -2.19 -40.89
N TYR A 166 -18.32 -0.87 -40.72
CA TYR A 166 -17.17 -0.15 -41.26
C TYR A 166 -15.94 -0.18 -40.35
N GLY A 167 -16.10 -0.31 -39.04
CA GLY A 167 -14.98 -0.45 -38.10
C GLY A 167 -14.34 -1.85 -38.10
N ASP A 168 -15.02 -2.86 -38.68
CA ASP A 168 -14.52 -4.23 -38.69
C ASP A 168 -13.21 -4.38 -39.48
N PRO A 169 -12.23 -5.17 -38.99
CA PRO A 169 -11.00 -5.42 -39.73
C PRO A 169 -11.16 -6.02 -41.13
N SER A 170 -12.28 -6.66 -41.45
CA SER A 170 -12.54 -7.19 -42.80
C SER A 170 -12.97 -6.15 -43.84
N GLN A 171 -13.16 -4.88 -43.45
CA GLN A 171 -13.47 -3.79 -44.38
C GLN A 171 -12.25 -3.51 -45.29
N PRO A 172 -12.33 -3.74 -46.63
CA PRO A 172 -11.23 -3.43 -47.55
C PRO A 172 -10.93 -1.93 -47.67
N ASP A 173 -11.91 -1.05 -47.45
CA ASP A 173 -11.70 0.40 -47.52
C ASP A 173 -11.10 0.94 -46.20
N ILE A 174 -9.81 1.25 -46.24
CA ILE A 174 -9.08 1.77 -45.08
C ILE A 174 -9.52 3.17 -44.64
N GLU A 175 -10.09 3.98 -45.54
CA GLU A 175 -10.57 5.33 -45.21
C GLU A 175 -11.90 5.28 -44.47
N LEU A 176 -12.82 4.44 -44.93
CA LEU A 176 -14.06 4.13 -44.20
C LEU A 176 -13.75 3.52 -42.84
N ARG A 177 -12.80 2.58 -42.77
CA ARG A 177 -12.39 1.96 -41.52
C ARG A 177 -11.73 2.96 -40.57
N ARG A 178 -10.87 3.85 -41.06
CA ARG A 178 -10.27 4.96 -40.29
C ARG A 178 -11.35 5.86 -39.71
N SER A 179 -12.25 6.39 -40.55
CA SER A 179 -13.28 7.33 -40.11
C SER A 179 -14.30 6.68 -39.17
N ALA A 180 -14.67 5.41 -39.40
CA ALA A 180 -15.51 4.64 -38.48
C ALA A 180 -14.83 4.42 -37.11
N VAL A 181 -13.55 4.06 -37.09
CA VAL A 181 -12.76 3.95 -35.85
C VAL A 181 -12.69 5.30 -35.10
N HIS A 182 -12.56 6.43 -35.80
CA HIS A 182 -12.65 7.75 -35.15
C HIS A 182 -14.05 8.06 -34.59
N CYS A 183 -15.14 7.60 -35.22
CA CYS A 183 -16.49 7.70 -34.65
C CYS A 183 -16.62 6.85 -33.38
N LEU A 184 -16.18 5.59 -33.40
CA LEU A 184 -16.16 4.69 -32.24
C LEU A 184 -15.34 5.29 -31.08
N ALA A 185 -14.17 5.84 -31.39
CA ALA A 185 -13.30 6.51 -30.43
C ALA A 185 -13.99 7.70 -29.77
N ASN A 186 -14.62 8.56 -30.58
CA ASN A 186 -15.29 9.78 -30.13
C ASN A 186 -16.57 9.52 -29.33
N LEU A 187 -17.34 8.47 -29.67
CA LEU A 187 -18.50 7.98 -28.89
C LEU A 187 -18.11 7.52 -27.47
N CYS A 188 -16.88 7.07 -27.27
CA CYS A 188 -16.36 6.60 -25.99
C CYS A 188 -15.68 7.71 -25.15
N LEU A 189 -15.58 8.94 -25.67
CA LEU A 189 -15.02 10.07 -24.91
C LEU A 189 -16.05 10.60 -23.90
N SER A 190 -15.66 10.64 -22.62
CA SER A 190 -16.45 11.22 -21.53
C SER A 190 -16.01 12.65 -21.20
N VAL A 191 -16.96 13.59 -21.18
CA VAL A 191 -16.75 14.94 -20.64
C VAL A 191 -16.96 14.91 -19.11
N PRO A 192 -16.11 15.55 -18.29
CA PRO A 192 -16.30 15.60 -16.83
C PRO A 192 -17.68 16.11 -16.43
N GLY A 193 -18.40 15.35 -15.60
CA GLY A 193 -19.77 15.68 -15.18
C GLY A 193 -20.88 15.28 -16.17
N GLN A 194 -20.57 14.51 -17.21
CA GLN A 194 -21.57 13.82 -18.04
C GLN A 194 -21.56 12.30 -17.75
N PRO A 195 -22.70 11.60 -17.93
CA PRO A 195 -22.70 10.14 -17.90
C PRO A 195 -21.83 9.57 -19.02
N TYR A 196 -21.27 8.38 -18.79
CA TYR A 196 -20.56 7.61 -19.82
C TYR A 196 -21.55 6.95 -20.80
N LEU A 197 -21.04 6.48 -21.95
CA LEU A 197 -21.76 5.57 -22.84
C LEU A 197 -22.27 4.32 -22.08
N GLU A 198 -23.41 3.77 -22.49
CA GLU A 198 -23.99 2.56 -21.86
C GLU A 198 -23.10 1.31 -22.07
N GLU A 199 -23.05 0.43 -21.06
CA GLU A 199 -22.17 -0.75 -21.06
C GLU A 199 -22.28 -1.73 -22.24
N PRO A 200 -23.47 -2.11 -22.78
CA PRO A 200 -23.53 -3.00 -23.93
C PRO A 200 -22.85 -2.37 -25.16
N TYR A 201 -23.01 -1.07 -25.37
CA TYR A 201 -22.41 -0.35 -26.51
C TYR A 201 -20.92 -0.06 -26.31
N LYS A 202 -20.47 0.20 -25.07
CA LYS A 202 -19.03 0.22 -24.73
C LYS A 202 -18.35 -1.09 -25.14
N GLY A 203 -18.96 -2.23 -24.81
CA GLY A 203 -18.43 -3.56 -25.14
C GLY A 203 -18.29 -3.78 -26.65
N VAL A 204 -19.25 -3.32 -27.45
CA VAL A 204 -19.17 -3.36 -28.92
C VAL A 204 -18.04 -2.47 -29.44
N CYS A 205 -17.97 -1.20 -29.03
CA CYS A 205 -16.89 -0.29 -29.43
C CYS A 205 -15.51 -0.91 -29.13
N TYR A 206 -15.28 -1.28 -27.88
CA TYR A 206 -14.04 -1.91 -27.42
C TYR A 206 -13.70 -3.19 -28.19
N GLY A 207 -14.68 -4.07 -28.44
CA GLY A 207 -14.49 -5.29 -29.22
C GLY A 207 -14.14 -5.06 -30.70
N ILE A 208 -14.44 -3.89 -31.26
CA ILE A 208 -14.01 -3.50 -32.62
C ILE A 208 -12.60 -2.90 -32.58
N LEU A 209 -12.31 -2.01 -31.62
CA LEU A 209 -11.01 -1.37 -31.46
C LEU A 209 -9.90 -2.41 -31.18
N LEU A 210 -10.15 -3.35 -30.26
CA LEU A 210 -9.22 -4.43 -29.93
C LEU A 210 -8.95 -5.35 -31.13
N ARG A 211 -9.99 -5.76 -31.88
CA ARG A 211 -9.81 -6.57 -33.11
C ARG A 211 -9.05 -5.79 -34.19
N THR A 212 -9.25 -4.48 -34.28
CA THR A 212 -8.46 -3.60 -35.16
C THR A 212 -7.00 -3.54 -34.77
N LEU A 213 -6.67 -3.47 -33.47
CA LEU A 213 -5.29 -3.52 -32.96
C LEU A 213 -4.64 -4.90 -33.13
N GLN A 214 -5.41 -5.98 -33.07
CA GLN A 214 -4.92 -7.35 -33.27
C GLN A 214 -4.72 -7.73 -34.74
N SER A 215 -5.13 -6.87 -35.67
CA SER A 215 -5.00 -7.09 -37.11
C SER A 215 -3.70 -6.50 -37.66
N PRO A 216 -2.98 -7.20 -38.57
CA PRO A 216 -1.77 -6.66 -39.19
C PRO A 216 -2.07 -5.42 -40.06
N LYS A 217 -1.06 -4.57 -40.30
CA LYS A 217 -1.18 -3.49 -41.29
C LYS A 217 -1.37 -4.11 -42.69
N PRO A 218 -2.40 -3.71 -43.46
CA PRO A 218 -2.52 -4.11 -44.86
C PRO A 218 -1.35 -3.56 -45.69
N PRO A 219 -0.94 -4.23 -46.79
CA PRO A 219 0.24 -3.84 -47.55
C PRO A 219 0.09 -2.46 -48.21
N ASP A 220 -1.09 -2.15 -48.75
CA ASP A 220 -1.37 -0.95 -49.55
C ASP A 220 -1.66 0.31 -48.71
N VAL A 221 -1.39 0.28 -47.40
CA VAL A 221 -1.77 1.35 -46.45
C VAL A 221 -0.55 2.15 -45.99
N GLU A 222 -0.63 3.48 -46.14
CA GLU A 222 0.37 4.41 -45.62
C GLU A 222 0.58 4.27 -44.10
N ASP A 223 1.85 4.32 -43.66
CA ASP A 223 2.16 4.17 -42.24
C ASP A 223 1.62 5.31 -41.37
N ILE A 224 1.45 6.53 -41.90
CA ILE A 224 0.85 7.66 -41.17
C ILE A 224 -0.65 7.43 -40.94
N VAL A 225 -1.35 6.91 -41.95
CA VAL A 225 -2.77 6.52 -41.85
C VAL A 225 -2.95 5.43 -40.78
N PHE A 226 -2.15 4.37 -40.86
CA PHE A 226 -2.18 3.30 -39.85
C PHE A 226 -1.82 3.79 -38.44
N CYS A 227 -0.76 4.60 -38.28
CA CYS A 227 -0.41 5.20 -36.98
C CYS A 227 -1.57 5.99 -36.38
N THR A 228 -2.34 6.70 -37.20
CA THR A 228 -3.48 7.52 -36.75
C THR A 228 -4.60 6.63 -36.22
N VAL A 229 -4.92 5.54 -36.93
CA VAL A 229 -5.90 4.52 -36.48
C VAL A 229 -5.47 3.85 -35.17
N SER A 230 -4.23 3.34 -35.09
CA SER A 230 -3.72 2.70 -33.86
C SER A 230 -3.70 3.68 -32.67
N THR A 231 -3.31 4.94 -32.89
CA THR A 231 -3.31 5.97 -31.85
C THR A 231 -4.74 6.23 -31.33
N ALA A 232 -5.75 6.24 -32.20
CA ALA A 232 -7.15 6.41 -31.80
C ALA A 232 -7.62 5.24 -30.91
N CYS A 233 -7.47 3.98 -31.38
CA CYS A 233 -7.85 2.79 -30.62
C CYS A 233 -7.20 2.75 -29.24
N LEU A 234 -5.87 2.85 -29.17
CA LEU A 234 -5.12 2.76 -27.90
C LEU A 234 -5.51 3.87 -26.91
N SER A 235 -5.82 5.08 -27.40
CA SER A 235 -6.25 6.20 -26.55
C SER A 235 -7.67 6.01 -26.02
N THR A 236 -8.56 5.42 -26.82
CA THR A 236 -9.92 5.06 -26.37
C THR A 236 -9.91 3.87 -25.42
N ASP A 237 -9.14 2.82 -25.69
CA ASP A 237 -8.99 1.67 -24.79
C ASP A 237 -8.42 2.10 -23.43
N ALA A 238 -7.47 3.06 -23.43
CA ALA A 238 -6.97 3.70 -22.21
C ALA A 238 -8.06 4.47 -21.45
N THR A 239 -9.02 5.08 -22.15
CA THR A 239 -10.14 5.85 -21.56
C THR A 239 -11.21 4.91 -20.99
N ILE A 240 -11.61 3.88 -21.74
CA ILE A 240 -12.54 2.83 -21.29
C ILE A 240 -11.98 2.12 -20.05
N SER A 241 -10.68 1.80 -20.05
CA SER A 241 -10.00 1.16 -18.92
C SER A 241 -9.94 2.00 -17.63
N GLN A 242 -10.15 3.33 -17.70
CA GLN A 242 -10.11 4.22 -16.53
C GLN A 242 -11.47 4.42 -15.85
N GLY A 243 -12.57 3.93 -16.44
CA GLY A 243 -13.89 3.97 -15.81
C GLY A 243 -14.01 2.95 -14.66
N GLU A 244 -14.58 3.36 -13.53
CA GLU A 244 -14.72 2.52 -12.32
C GLU A 244 -15.37 1.15 -12.58
N VAL A 245 -16.27 1.08 -13.56
CA VAL A 245 -17.09 -0.05 -13.98
C VAL A 245 -16.35 -1.34 -14.41
N THR A 246 -15.53 -1.23 -15.47
CA THR A 246 -15.71 -2.20 -16.59
C THR A 246 -14.48 -2.69 -17.37
N LEU A 247 -13.39 -3.11 -16.70
CA LEU A 247 -12.49 -4.12 -17.31
C LEU A 247 -13.01 -5.56 -17.08
N THR A 248 -13.14 -6.01 -15.83
CA THR A 248 -13.53 -7.41 -15.49
C THR A 248 -14.95 -7.82 -15.89
N LYS A 249 -15.85 -6.87 -16.23
CA LYS A 249 -17.23 -7.16 -16.67
C LYS A 249 -17.43 -7.10 -18.19
N VAL A 250 -16.61 -6.34 -18.92
CA VAL A 250 -16.68 -6.21 -20.40
C VAL A 250 -15.61 -7.08 -21.08
N CYS A 251 -14.47 -7.30 -20.43
CA CYS A 251 -13.34 -8.04 -20.98
C CYS A 251 -13.26 -9.45 -20.39
N GLN A 252 -13.62 -10.46 -21.17
CA GLN A 252 -13.44 -11.88 -20.78
C GLN A 252 -11.96 -12.27 -20.62
N CYS A 253 -11.02 -11.46 -21.11
CA CYS A 253 -9.58 -11.57 -20.85
C CYS A 253 -8.89 -10.20 -20.91
N PRO A 254 -8.40 -9.63 -19.80
CA PRO A 254 -7.49 -8.47 -19.83
C PRO A 254 -6.16 -8.75 -20.56
N ILE A 255 -5.79 -10.03 -20.65
CA ILE A 255 -4.53 -10.54 -21.23
C ILE A 255 -4.42 -10.17 -22.72
N SER A 256 -5.52 -10.16 -23.47
CA SER A 256 -5.51 -9.84 -24.91
C SER A 256 -5.24 -8.35 -25.19
N VAL A 257 -5.59 -7.45 -24.26
CA VAL A 257 -5.18 -6.04 -24.30
C VAL A 257 -3.68 -5.93 -24.09
N VAL A 258 -3.19 -6.59 -23.03
CA VAL A 258 -1.76 -6.60 -22.67
C VAL A 258 -0.90 -7.11 -23.83
N MET A 259 -1.35 -8.15 -24.56
CA MET A 259 -0.71 -8.61 -25.80
C MET A 259 -0.69 -7.53 -26.90
N SER A 260 -1.86 -6.97 -27.23
CA SER A 260 -1.99 -5.97 -28.32
C SER A 260 -1.14 -4.73 -28.04
N VAL A 261 -1.22 -4.22 -26.81
CA VAL A 261 -0.47 -3.07 -26.33
C VAL A 261 1.04 -3.35 -26.33
N ALA A 262 1.48 -4.55 -25.96
CA ALA A 262 2.91 -4.90 -25.94
C ALA A 262 3.59 -4.75 -27.31
N ILE A 263 2.87 -5.01 -28.41
CA ILE A 263 3.40 -4.80 -29.77
C ILE A 263 3.51 -3.30 -30.08
N PHE A 264 2.43 -2.54 -29.83
CA PHE A 264 2.41 -1.10 -30.14
C PHE A 264 3.36 -0.28 -29.26
N MET A 265 3.79 -0.78 -28.11
CA MET A 265 4.87 -0.18 -27.30
C MET A 265 6.22 -0.08 -28.03
N PHE A 266 6.49 -0.93 -29.04
CA PHE A 266 7.75 -0.92 -29.82
C PHE A 266 7.56 -0.47 -31.28
N TYR A 267 6.35 -0.05 -31.66
CA TYR A 267 6.01 0.26 -33.06
C TYR A 267 6.90 1.37 -33.66
N GLY A 268 7.62 1.06 -34.74
CA GLY A 268 8.54 2.00 -35.39
C GLY A 268 9.74 2.41 -34.54
N LEU A 269 10.17 1.58 -33.58
CA LEU A 269 11.38 1.82 -32.79
C LEU A 269 12.63 1.33 -33.57
N PRO A 270 13.62 2.20 -33.89
CA PRO A 270 14.74 1.81 -34.76
C PRO A 270 15.58 0.65 -34.22
N GLY A 271 15.93 -0.29 -35.11
CA GLY A 271 16.77 -1.44 -34.79
C GLY A 271 16.05 -2.58 -34.04
N ILE A 272 14.72 -2.55 -33.96
CA ILE A 272 13.89 -3.62 -33.40
C ILE A 272 12.88 -4.09 -34.45
N SER A 273 12.88 -5.40 -34.72
CA SER A 273 11.77 -6.08 -35.40
C SER A 273 10.84 -6.68 -34.34
N VAL A 274 9.54 -6.67 -34.60
CA VAL A 274 8.52 -7.22 -33.68
C VAL A 274 7.72 -8.28 -34.43
N GLU A 275 8.02 -9.55 -34.15
CA GLU A 275 7.21 -10.68 -34.61
C GLU A 275 6.11 -11.00 -33.59
N MET A 276 4.94 -11.40 -34.07
CA MET A 276 3.71 -11.56 -33.28
C MET A 276 3.74 -12.82 -32.38
N PRO A 277 3.78 -12.70 -31.04
CA PRO A 277 3.56 -13.84 -30.17
C PRO A 277 2.06 -14.18 -30.17
N GLN A 278 1.67 -15.36 -30.67
CA GLN A 278 0.24 -15.71 -30.79
C GLN A 278 -0.46 -15.91 -29.44
N VAL A 279 0.27 -16.17 -28.36
CA VAL A 279 -0.23 -16.22 -26.98
C VAL A 279 0.86 -15.70 -26.03
N LEU A 280 0.52 -14.79 -25.11
CA LEU A 280 1.31 -14.60 -23.89
C LEU A 280 0.82 -15.59 -22.83
N TYR A 281 1.67 -16.54 -22.45
CA TYR A 281 1.42 -17.43 -21.32
C TYR A 281 1.90 -16.76 -20.02
N PRO A 282 1.15 -16.88 -18.90
CA PRO A 282 1.67 -16.51 -17.61
C PRO A 282 2.77 -17.50 -17.21
N ALA A 283 3.85 -16.99 -16.61
CA ALA A 283 4.83 -17.83 -15.94
C ALA A 283 4.14 -18.65 -14.83
N PRO A 284 4.50 -19.94 -14.64
CA PRO A 284 3.94 -20.76 -13.58
C PRO A 284 4.45 -20.30 -12.21
N LEU A 285 3.75 -19.32 -11.63
CA LEU A 285 4.01 -18.83 -10.28
C LEU A 285 3.76 -19.96 -9.25
N PRO A 286 4.61 -20.10 -8.23
CA PRO A 286 4.23 -20.78 -7.00
C PRO A 286 2.92 -20.18 -6.48
N GLN A 287 1.93 -21.02 -6.19
CA GLN A 287 0.62 -20.52 -5.80
C GLN A 287 0.72 -19.81 -4.45
N TYR A 288 0.48 -18.49 -4.46
CA TYR A 288 0.36 -17.69 -3.25
C TYR A 288 -0.72 -18.27 -2.35
N GLU A 289 -0.32 -18.82 -1.20
CA GLU A 289 -1.25 -19.26 -0.17
C GLU A 289 -2.01 -18.05 0.38
N THR A 290 -3.33 -18.16 0.36
CA THR A 290 -4.24 -17.18 0.94
C THR A 290 -5.26 -17.94 1.78
N ILE A 291 -5.55 -17.39 2.97
CA ILE A 291 -6.49 -17.94 3.96
C ILE A 291 -7.78 -18.44 3.26
N PRO A 292 -8.28 -19.66 3.55
CA PRO A 292 -9.38 -20.24 2.78
C PRO A 292 -10.67 -19.43 2.90
N ALA A 293 -11.16 -18.90 1.79
CA ALA A 293 -12.58 -18.63 1.62
C ALA A 293 -13.36 -19.95 1.49
N ALA A 294 -14.65 -19.95 1.86
CA ALA A 294 -15.45 -21.17 1.93
C ALA A 294 -15.54 -21.91 0.58
N LYS A 295 -15.41 -23.25 0.63
CA LYS A 295 -15.57 -24.14 -0.53
C LYS A 295 -17.04 -24.25 -0.93
N PRO A 296 -17.40 -24.07 -2.20
CA PRO A 296 -18.55 -24.75 -2.81
C PRO A 296 -18.30 -26.27 -2.90
N GLU A 297 -19.37 -27.03 -3.07
CA GLU A 297 -19.35 -28.50 -2.94
C GLU A 297 -18.77 -29.24 -4.15
N LEU A 298 -18.42 -30.51 -3.94
CA LEU A 298 -17.91 -31.43 -4.96
C LEU A 298 -19.07 -31.99 -5.81
N SER A 299 -18.87 -32.02 -7.13
CA SER A 299 -19.44 -33.07 -7.97
C SER A 299 -18.33 -33.91 -8.59
N GLN A 300 -18.51 -35.22 -8.57
CA GLN A 300 -17.63 -36.17 -9.23
C GLN A 300 -18.07 -36.31 -10.69
N ASP A 301 -17.13 -36.38 -11.62
CA ASP A 301 -17.08 -37.55 -12.53
C ASP A 301 -15.65 -37.76 -13.06
N SER A 302 -15.49 -38.71 -13.98
CA SER A 302 -14.36 -39.64 -13.97
C SER A 302 -13.73 -39.92 -15.35
N ALA A 303 -12.79 -40.88 -15.33
CA ALA A 303 -12.02 -41.46 -16.44
C ALA A 303 -10.65 -40.83 -16.77
N ALA A 304 -9.70 -41.71 -17.07
CA ALA A 304 -8.29 -41.40 -17.36
C ALA A 304 -7.87 -42.06 -18.68
N GLN A 305 -6.79 -41.56 -19.30
CA GLN A 305 -6.01 -42.37 -20.24
C GLN A 305 -4.52 -41.96 -20.29
N LYS A 306 -3.65 -42.97 -20.33
CA LYS A 306 -2.19 -42.84 -20.51
C LYS A 306 -1.82 -43.10 -21.97
N LYS A 307 -0.77 -42.43 -22.47
CA LYS A 307 0.22 -42.92 -23.47
C LYS A 307 1.33 -41.87 -23.60
N THR A 308 2.52 -42.09 -23.03
CA THR A 308 3.72 -42.77 -23.60
C THR A 308 4.48 -41.96 -24.66
N ALA A 309 5.81 -41.90 -24.51
CA ALA A 309 6.71 -41.04 -25.28
C ALA A 309 7.15 -41.63 -26.65
N GLY A 310 7.72 -40.78 -27.49
CA GLY A 310 8.46 -41.11 -28.72
C GLY A 310 9.71 -40.23 -28.84
N VAL A 311 10.73 -40.69 -29.58
CA VAL A 311 12.09 -40.09 -29.59
C VAL A 311 12.56 -39.79 -31.02
N GLY A 312 13.26 -38.67 -31.20
CA GLY A 312 13.95 -38.29 -32.44
C GLY A 312 13.52 -36.90 -32.97
N GLY A 313 14.39 -35.99 -33.40
CA GLY A 313 15.85 -35.93 -33.27
C GLY A 313 16.62 -35.82 -34.59
N GLN A 314 16.90 -34.59 -35.05
CA GLN A 314 17.97 -34.30 -36.01
C GLN A 314 18.37 -32.81 -35.98
N LYS A 315 19.64 -32.52 -36.30
CA LYS A 315 20.15 -31.17 -36.58
C LYS A 315 20.35 -31.01 -38.09
N VAL A 316 20.10 -29.82 -38.63
CA VAL A 316 20.75 -29.33 -39.85
C VAL A 316 21.12 -27.86 -39.63
N SER A 317 22.26 -27.43 -40.16
CA SER A 317 22.82 -26.08 -40.02
C SER A 317 23.15 -25.49 -41.40
N TYR A 318 22.93 -24.19 -41.58
CA TYR A 318 23.50 -23.43 -42.69
C TYR A 318 23.95 -22.05 -42.20
N GLU A 319 25.20 -21.70 -42.49
CA GLU A 319 25.75 -20.34 -42.35
C GLU A 319 25.68 -19.61 -43.69
N CYS A 320 25.60 -18.27 -43.68
CA CYS A 320 26.35 -17.46 -44.65
C CYS A 320 26.59 -16.02 -44.17
N THR A 321 27.84 -15.58 -44.29
CA THR A 321 28.36 -14.19 -44.27
C THR A 321 27.88 -13.37 -45.49
N CYS A 322 28.04 -12.04 -45.67
CA CYS A 322 28.75 -10.90 -45.02
C CYS A 322 28.04 -9.57 -45.50
N VAL A 323 28.48 -8.29 -45.40
CA VAL A 323 29.77 -7.60 -45.12
C VAL A 323 29.52 -6.32 -44.28
N ARG A 324 30.03 -5.13 -44.67
CA ARG A 324 29.92 -3.78 -44.08
C ARG A 324 30.22 -2.71 -45.16
N ASN A 325 29.77 -1.47 -44.93
CA ASN A 325 30.45 -0.16 -45.12
C ASN A 325 29.45 0.94 -44.65
N THR A 326 29.71 1.97 -43.83
CA THR A 326 30.74 3.07 -43.77
C THR A 326 30.63 4.09 -44.92
N SER A 327 30.64 5.43 -44.73
CA SER A 327 30.63 6.33 -43.54
C SER A 327 30.46 7.81 -44.03
N ILE A 328 30.54 8.81 -43.12
CA ILE A 328 30.83 10.27 -43.35
C ILE A 328 29.60 11.16 -43.75
N LYS A 329 29.45 12.45 -43.35
CA LYS A 329 29.75 13.23 -42.10
C LYS A 329 29.27 14.71 -42.24
N ASP A 330 29.17 15.45 -41.11
CA ASP A 330 29.25 16.94 -40.98
C ASP A 330 28.12 17.82 -41.62
N VAL A 331 27.82 19.11 -41.29
CA VAL A 331 27.86 19.97 -40.07
C VAL A 331 27.10 21.32 -40.34
N VAL A 332 26.45 21.96 -39.34
CA VAL A 332 26.39 23.43 -38.99
C VAL A 332 25.20 23.73 -38.00
N LYS A 333 25.26 24.86 -37.27
CA LYS A 333 24.42 25.28 -36.10
C LYS A 333 23.49 26.47 -36.43
N SER A 334 22.38 26.65 -35.69
CA SER A 334 21.95 27.99 -35.14
C SER A 334 20.72 27.97 -34.19
N SER A 335 20.92 28.42 -32.94
CA SER A 335 20.16 29.43 -32.12
C SER A 335 18.76 29.95 -32.56
N VAL A 336 17.80 30.39 -31.70
CA VAL A 336 17.69 30.55 -30.21
C VAL A 336 16.21 30.89 -29.80
N THR A 337 15.94 31.02 -28.48
CA THR A 337 14.77 31.65 -27.80
C THR A 337 13.45 30.87 -27.60
N SER A 338 12.78 31.17 -26.48
CA SER A 338 11.54 30.58 -25.99
C SER A 338 10.86 31.52 -24.98
N PRO A 339 9.53 31.47 -24.80
CA PRO A 339 8.96 31.74 -23.47
C PRO A 339 7.85 30.75 -23.02
N SER A 340 8.08 30.18 -21.83
CA SER A 340 7.17 30.05 -20.67
C SER A 340 5.63 29.98 -20.84
N GLY A 341 5.03 28.96 -20.19
CA GLY A 341 3.64 29.01 -19.70
C GLY A 341 2.80 27.77 -20.03
N VAL A 342 2.57 26.87 -19.05
CA VAL A 342 1.74 25.67 -19.25
C VAL A 342 0.75 25.47 -18.11
N THR A 343 -0.54 25.64 -18.41
CA THR A 343 -1.66 25.04 -17.66
C THR A 343 -2.10 23.73 -18.35
N PRO A 344 -2.67 22.75 -17.61
CA PRO A 344 -3.02 21.45 -18.18
C PRO A 344 -4.30 21.53 -19.04
N GLN A 345 -4.16 21.68 -20.35
CA GLN A 345 -5.30 21.62 -21.28
C GLN A 345 -5.80 20.17 -21.48
N LEU A 346 -7.06 19.91 -21.12
CA LEU A 346 -7.73 18.61 -21.25
C LEU A 346 -8.22 18.30 -22.68
N TYR A 347 -7.41 18.62 -23.70
CA TYR A 347 -7.75 18.41 -25.11
C TYR A 347 -6.80 17.42 -25.80
N PRO A 348 -7.31 16.48 -26.62
CA PRO A 348 -6.48 15.54 -27.37
C PRO A 348 -5.52 16.26 -28.33
N SER A 349 -4.22 15.98 -28.22
CA SER A 349 -3.14 16.69 -28.94
C SER A 349 -3.11 16.52 -30.47
N TRP A 350 -4.12 15.88 -31.05
CA TRP A 350 -4.31 15.75 -32.51
C TRP A 350 -5.33 16.74 -33.10
N LYS A 351 -6.12 17.45 -32.27
CA LYS A 351 -7.04 18.53 -32.74
C LYS A 351 -6.38 19.91 -32.87
N LYS A 352 -5.18 20.13 -32.33
CA LYS A 352 -4.37 21.32 -32.65
C LYS A 352 -3.59 21.06 -33.94
N GLY A 353 -3.96 21.77 -35.01
CA GLY A 353 -3.16 21.82 -36.23
C GLY A 353 -1.75 22.36 -35.90
N SER A 354 -0.72 21.75 -36.49
CA SER A 354 0.61 22.35 -36.46
C SER A 354 0.63 23.60 -37.33
N SER A 355 1.45 24.59 -36.99
CA SER A 355 1.93 25.48 -38.02
C SER A 355 2.89 24.66 -38.90
N ASP A 356 2.63 24.57 -40.20
CA ASP A 356 3.47 23.80 -41.15
C ASP A 356 4.73 24.58 -41.58
N SER A 357 5.28 25.42 -40.71
CA SER A 357 6.36 26.38 -41.01
C SER A 357 7.79 25.83 -40.84
N GLU A 358 7.97 24.57 -40.44
CA GLU A 358 9.29 23.92 -40.26
C GLU A 358 9.70 22.96 -41.40
N PHE A 359 8.90 22.82 -42.47
CA PHE A 359 9.12 21.82 -43.52
C PHE A 359 9.53 22.43 -44.87
N SER A 360 10.82 22.75 -45.02
CA SER A 360 11.39 23.25 -46.30
C SER A 360 12.16 22.21 -47.12
N ASP A 361 12.37 20.99 -46.60
CA ASP A 361 12.99 19.87 -47.32
C ASP A 361 11.96 18.78 -47.68
N PRO A 362 11.78 18.44 -48.98
CA PRO A 362 10.68 17.58 -49.42
C PRO A 362 10.79 16.12 -48.96
N GLU A 363 12.00 15.58 -48.84
CA GLU A 363 12.21 14.18 -48.40
C GLU A 363 12.43 14.06 -46.88
N GLY A 364 13.16 15.01 -46.28
CA GLY A 364 13.46 15.02 -44.85
C GLY A 364 12.21 15.23 -43.97
N GLY A 365 11.24 16.02 -44.44
CA GLY A 365 10.01 16.30 -43.72
C GLY A 365 9.14 15.06 -43.50
N MET A 366 8.90 14.25 -44.54
CA MET A 366 7.98 13.11 -44.47
C MET A 366 8.49 12.00 -43.52
N GLN A 367 9.79 11.69 -43.57
CA GLN A 367 10.37 10.68 -42.66
C GLN A 367 10.43 11.17 -41.21
N THR A 368 10.58 12.47 -40.98
CA THR A 368 10.50 13.08 -39.64
C THR A 368 9.06 13.09 -39.10
N LYS A 369 8.08 13.41 -39.96
CA LYS A 369 6.64 13.29 -39.68
C LYS A 369 6.26 11.85 -39.31
N LEU A 370 6.72 10.85 -40.07
CA LEU A 370 6.46 9.44 -39.75
C LEU A 370 7.01 9.04 -38.37
N ARG A 371 8.26 9.41 -38.04
CA ARG A 371 8.85 9.16 -36.70
C ARG A 371 8.03 9.78 -35.56
N LEU A 372 7.47 10.98 -35.76
CA LEU A 372 6.60 11.63 -34.78
C LEU A 372 5.29 10.86 -34.58
N TYR A 373 4.67 10.38 -35.65
CA TYR A 373 3.44 9.56 -35.56
C TYR A 373 3.71 8.19 -34.92
N GLN A 374 4.82 7.53 -35.25
CA GLN A 374 5.25 6.29 -34.59
C GLN A 374 5.49 6.50 -33.07
N ALA A 375 6.12 7.62 -32.68
CA ALA A 375 6.29 7.97 -31.27
C ALA A 375 4.95 8.25 -30.55
N ARG A 376 3.95 8.81 -31.24
CA ARG A 376 2.57 8.96 -30.69
C ARG A 376 1.91 7.61 -30.46
N VAL A 377 2.03 6.66 -31.39
CA VAL A 377 1.52 5.28 -31.23
C VAL A 377 2.13 4.62 -29.98
N ARG A 378 3.46 4.67 -29.82
CA ARG A 378 4.14 4.10 -28.63
C ARG A 378 3.73 4.81 -27.33
N GLN A 379 3.51 6.12 -27.36
CA GLN A 379 3.02 6.88 -26.21
C GLN A 379 1.58 6.46 -25.82
N SER A 380 0.66 6.34 -26.78
CA SER A 380 -0.72 5.88 -26.48
C SER A 380 -0.76 4.41 -26.05
N ALA A 381 0.12 3.55 -26.58
CA ALA A 381 0.26 2.17 -26.10
C ALA A 381 0.65 2.14 -24.60
N LEU A 382 1.66 2.91 -24.22
CA LEU A 382 2.09 3.01 -22.81
C LEU A 382 1.00 3.60 -21.90
N GLN A 383 0.25 4.60 -22.37
CA GLN A 383 -0.87 5.16 -21.63
C GLN A 383 -2.01 4.15 -21.44
N CYS A 384 -2.29 3.32 -22.46
CA CYS A 384 -3.21 2.20 -22.37
C CYS A 384 -2.73 1.15 -21.35
N PHE A 385 -1.45 0.76 -21.41
CA PHE A 385 -0.89 -0.19 -20.45
C PHE A 385 -0.97 0.34 -19.01
N LEU A 386 -0.69 1.63 -18.79
CA LEU A 386 -0.78 2.27 -17.48
C LEU A 386 -2.21 2.25 -16.92
N ALA A 387 -3.24 2.37 -17.77
CA ALA A 387 -4.62 2.22 -17.36
C ALA A 387 -4.93 0.75 -16.96
N VAL A 388 -4.54 -0.21 -17.80
CA VAL A 388 -4.72 -1.65 -17.51
C VAL A 388 -4.03 -2.06 -16.21
N VAL A 389 -2.79 -1.62 -15.97
CA VAL A 389 -2.00 -1.93 -14.76
C VAL A 389 -2.65 -1.37 -13.48
N LYS A 390 -3.40 -0.26 -13.57
CA LYS A 390 -4.10 0.32 -12.41
C LYS A 390 -5.42 -0.38 -12.08
N CYS A 391 -6.03 -1.06 -13.03
CA CYS A 391 -7.39 -1.59 -12.92
C CYS A 391 -7.47 -3.12 -12.94
N VAL A 392 -6.39 -3.83 -13.31
CA VAL A 392 -6.27 -5.28 -13.18
C VAL A 392 -5.62 -5.65 -11.83
N GLU A 393 -6.10 -6.72 -11.19
CA GLU A 393 -5.50 -7.23 -9.96
C GLU A 393 -4.01 -7.56 -10.14
N LYS A 394 -3.16 -7.01 -9.26
CA LYS A 394 -1.70 -7.15 -9.38
C LYS A 394 -1.22 -8.61 -9.37
N ARG A 395 -1.93 -9.52 -8.70
CA ARG A 395 -1.68 -10.98 -8.73
C ARG A 395 -1.71 -11.56 -10.15
N ILE A 396 -2.59 -11.05 -11.03
CA ILE A 396 -2.68 -11.46 -12.43
C ILE A 396 -1.48 -10.91 -13.21
N LEU A 397 -1.15 -9.63 -13.02
CA LEU A 397 -0.05 -8.94 -13.70
C LEU A 397 1.32 -9.57 -13.37
N TYR A 398 1.54 -9.99 -12.12
CA TYR A 398 2.76 -10.68 -11.71
C TYR A 398 2.99 -12.01 -12.45
N GLY A 399 1.94 -12.67 -12.95
CA GLY A 399 2.08 -13.84 -13.83
C GLY A 399 2.78 -13.53 -15.15
N TYR A 400 2.75 -12.27 -15.60
CA TYR A 400 3.37 -11.81 -16.85
C TYR A 400 4.65 -10.99 -16.61
N TRP A 401 5.21 -11.01 -15.39
CA TRP A 401 6.36 -10.21 -14.99
C TRP A 401 7.55 -10.30 -15.97
N SER A 402 7.93 -11.52 -16.36
CA SER A 402 9.03 -11.79 -17.30
C SER A 402 8.82 -11.25 -18.72
N SER A 403 7.58 -10.89 -19.09
CA SER A 403 7.27 -10.26 -20.37
C SER A 403 7.56 -8.76 -20.39
N PHE A 404 7.67 -8.11 -19.22
CA PHE A 404 7.88 -6.66 -19.10
C PHE A 404 9.19 -6.29 -18.40
N VAL A 405 9.73 -7.21 -17.60
CA VAL A 405 10.97 -7.09 -16.84
C VAL A 405 11.89 -8.26 -17.19
N PRO A 406 13.10 -8.00 -17.73
CA PRO A 406 14.08 -9.05 -18.01
C PRO A 406 14.72 -9.57 -16.71
N ASP A 407 15.11 -10.83 -16.70
CA ASP A 407 15.83 -11.51 -15.60
C ASP A 407 17.35 -11.60 -15.82
N ALA A 408 17.81 -11.49 -17.06
CA ALA A 408 19.23 -11.52 -17.42
C ALA A 408 19.61 -10.42 -18.42
N PRO A 409 20.87 -9.93 -18.42
CA PRO A 409 21.37 -9.04 -19.44
C PRO A 409 21.45 -9.77 -20.79
N GLY A 410 20.84 -9.20 -21.83
CA GLY A 410 20.79 -9.79 -23.18
C GLY A 410 22.15 -9.82 -23.87
N ILE A 411 22.89 -10.91 -23.69
CA ILE A 411 24.20 -11.16 -24.32
C ILE A 411 24.00 -12.05 -25.55
N GLY A 412 24.38 -11.55 -26.73
CA GLY A 412 24.46 -12.35 -27.97
C GLY A 412 23.15 -12.60 -28.73
N GLY A 413 22.02 -12.05 -28.26
CA GLY A 413 20.72 -12.14 -28.94
C GLY A 413 20.10 -10.77 -29.26
N PRO A 414 18.93 -10.74 -29.93
CA PRO A 414 18.15 -9.51 -30.08
C PRO A 414 17.74 -8.94 -28.71
N PRO A 415 17.59 -7.61 -28.58
CA PRO A 415 17.28 -6.99 -27.29
C PRO A 415 15.88 -7.39 -26.80
N PRO A 416 15.69 -7.75 -25.51
CA PRO A 416 14.41 -8.21 -24.99
C PRO A 416 13.36 -7.10 -25.04
N LEU A 417 12.17 -7.41 -25.55
CA LEU A 417 11.05 -6.48 -25.73
C LEU A 417 10.36 -6.15 -24.40
N THR A 418 11.05 -5.38 -23.58
CA THR A 418 10.69 -5.05 -22.19
C THR A 418 10.56 -3.54 -21.97
N LEU A 419 9.93 -3.13 -20.87
CA LEU A 419 9.79 -1.71 -20.52
C LEU A 419 11.17 -1.03 -20.39
N LEU A 420 12.16 -1.74 -19.84
CA LEU A 420 13.53 -1.25 -19.73
C LEU A 420 14.20 -0.98 -21.09
N THR A 421 13.89 -1.76 -22.13
CA THR A 421 14.36 -1.49 -23.49
C THR A 421 13.79 -0.17 -24.05
N ILE A 422 12.53 0.15 -23.77
CA ILE A 422 11.92 1.44 -24.16
C ILE A 422 12.58 2.58 -23.37
N ALA A 423 12.65 2.45 -22.05
CA ALA A 423 13.22 3.44 -21.15
C ALA A 423 14.71 3.75 -21.42
N LEU A 424 15.46 2.81 -22.02
CA LEU A 424 16.87 2.99 -22.40
C LEU A 424 17.10 3.40 -23.87
N LYS A 425 16.17 3.11 -24.79
CA LYS A 425 16.42 3.23 -26.25
C LYS A 425 15.44 4.07 -27.05
N ASP A 426 14.29 4.47 -26.50
CA ASP A 426 13.36 5.29 -27.28
C ASP A 426 13.91 6.71 -27.49
N PRO A 427 13.96 7.23 -28.73
CA PRO A 427 14.40 8.60 -28.98
C PRO A 427 13.52 9.66 -28.30
N SER A 428 12.24 9.40 -28.08
CA SER A 428 11.28 10.33 -27.47
C SER A 428 11.33 10.28 -25.94
N PRO A 429 11.71 11.38 -25.25
CA PRO A 429 11.71 11.42 -23.78
C PRO A 429 10.33 11.17 -23.16
N LYS A 430 9.24 11.48 -23.90
CA LYS A 430 7.85 11.23 -23.48
C LYS A 430 7.51 9.73 -23.48
N VAL A 431 8.03 8.97 -24.45
CA VAL A 431 7.83 7.52 -24.53
C VAL A 431 8.67 6.81 -23.46
N ARG A 432 9.93 7.25 -23.26
CA ARG A 432 10.75 6.79 -22.12
C ARG A 432 10.04 7.05 -20.77
N ALA A 433 9.49 8.25 -20.58
CA ALA A 433 8.74 8.60 -19.36
C ALA A 433 7.48 7.74 -19.15
N GLY A 434 6.70 7.48 -20.21
CA GLY A 434 5.53 6.59 -20.13
C GLY A 434 5.90 5.17 -19.70
N SER A 435 7.02 4.64 -20.19
CA SER A 435 7.50 3.30 -19.81
C SER A 435 7.92 3.22 -18.34
N LEU A 436 8.59 4.26 -17.83
CA LEU A 436 8.94 4.39 -16.41
C LEU A 436 7.71 4.57 -15.51
N GLN A 437 6.63 5.17 -16.01
CA GLN A 437 5.35 5.28 -15.29
C GLN A 437 4.62 3.93 -15.20
N VAL A 438 4.57 3.15 -16.30
CA VAL A 438 4.04 1.78 -16.28
C VAL A 438 4.84 0.91 -15.29
N LEU A 439 6.17 0.94 -15.38
CA LEU A 439 7.04 0.16 -14.50
C LEU A 439 6.91 0.59 -13.03
N SER A 440 6.73 1.89 -12.76
CA SER A 440 6.42 2.39 -11.42
C SER A 440 5.10 1.83 -10.88
N ALA A 441 4.03 1.78 -11.68
CA ALA A 441 2.73 1.26 -11.26
C ALA A 441 2.74 -0.28 -11.05
N LEU A 442 3.60 -1.01 -11.76
CA LEU A 442 3.87 -2.44 -11.52
C LEU A 442 4.67 -2.68 -10.23
N LEU A 443 5.59 -1.78 -9.87
CA LEU A 443 6.40 -1.85 -8.65
C LEU A 443 5.67 -1.35 -7.40
N GLU A 444 4.75 -0.39 -7.54
CA GLU A 444 3.95 0.16 -6.45
C GLU A 444 3.15 -0.95 -5.74
N GLY A 445 3.37 -1.14 -4.44
CA GLY A 445 2.70 -2.20 -3.66
C GLY A 445 3.12 -3.63 -4.00
N SER A 446 4.21 -3.82 -4.75
CA SER A 446 4.75 -5.15 -5.10
C SER A 446 5.48 -5.88 -3.97
N ARG A 447 5.66 -5.24 -2.80
CA ARG A 447 6.44 -5.75 -1.65
C ARG A 447 6.12 -7.20 -1.25
N GLN A 448 4.85 -7.62 -1.34
CA GLN A 448 4.50 -9.02 -1.07
C GLN A 448 5.13 -9.96 -2.11
N PHE A 449 4.84 -9.74 -3.40
CA PHE A 449 5.42 -10.51 -4.49
C PHE A 449 6.95 -10.50 -4.48
N LEU A 450 7.57 -9.31 -4.37
CA LEU A 450 9.03 -9.16 -4.36
C LEU A 450 9.70 -9.70 -3.09
N SER A 451 9.02 -9.85 -1.95
CA SER A 451 9.63 -10.43 -0.74
C SER A 451 10.07 -11.89 -0.91
N THR A 452 9.57 -12.56 -1.95
CA THR A 452 9.99 -13.91 -2.34
C THR A 452 11.34 -13.95 -3.06
N ALA A 453 11.89 -12.82 -3.51
CA ALA A 453 13.20 -12.75 -4.15
C ALA A 453 14.33 -13.08 -3.17
N GLU A 454 15.22 -13.98 -3.57
CA GLU A 454 16.32 -14.47 -2.72
C GLU A 454 17.51 -14.94 -3.55
N ASP A 455 18.72 -14.62 -3.10
CA ASP A 455 19.95 -15.09 -3.76
C ASP A 455 20.36 -16.49 -3.28
N THR A 456 20.33 -17.46 -4.19
CA THR A 456 20.81 -18.82 -3.89
C THR A 456 22.30 -18.81 -3.57
N SER A 457 22.66 -19.43 -2.44
CA SER A 457 24.05 -19.61 -1.99
C SER A 457 24.76 -20.78 -2.69
N ALA A 458 24.02 -21.83 -3.05
CA ALA A 458 24.54 -22.99 -3.77
C ALA A 458 24.66 -22.72 -5.28
N PRO A 459 25.87 -22.78 -5.89
CA PRO A 459 26.09 -22.37 -7.28
C PRO A 459 25.69 -23.40 -8.35
N ARG A 460 25.05 -24.53 -7.97
CA ARG A 460 24.63 -25.60 -8.89
C ARG A 460 23.34 -26.29 -8.42
N GLN A 461 22.23 -25.94 -9.06
CA GLN A 461 21.00 -26.74 -9.09
C GLN A 461 20.61 -26.96 -10.56
N ALA A 462 19.96 -28.08 -10.88
CA ALA A 462 19.52 -28.40 -12.24
C ALA A 462 18.25 -27.62 -12.68
N PHE A 463 17.72 -26.79 -11.79
CA PHE A 463 16.52 -25.97 -11.94
C PHE A 463 16.77 -24.64 -11.24
N THR A 464 16.37 -23.52 -11.84
CA THR A 464 16.44 -22.20 -11.20
C THR A 464 15.13 -21.96 -10.45
N PRO A 465 15.14 -21.82 -9.11
CA PRO A 465 13.92 -21.55 -8.36
C PRO A 465 13.39 -20.14 -8.66
N PHE A 466 12.07 -19.97 -8.61
CA PHE A 466 11.39 -18.71 -8.91
C PHE A 466 11.94 -17.51 -8.12
N SER A 467 12.30 -17.72 -6.86
CA SER A 467 12.95 -16.72 -5.99
C SER A 467 14.28 -16.18 -6.54
N ALA A 468 15.08 -17.04 -7.19
CA ALA A 468 16.35 -16.69 -7.79
C ALA A 468 16.17 -15.97 -9.14
N THR A 469 15.18 -16.38 -9.95
CA THR A 469 14.78 -15.64 -11.16
C THR A 469 14.29 -14.23 -10.80
N LEU A 470 13.47 -14.09 -9.75
CA LEU A 470 12.99 -12.79 -9.30
C LEU A 470 14.12 -11.91 -8.72
N ALA A 471 15.07 -12.50 -7.99
CA ALA A 471 16.30 -11.82 -7.56
C ALA A 471 17.15 -11.34 -8.76
N ALA A 472 17.21 -12.12 -9.84
CA ALA A 472 17.88 -11.74 -11.08
C ALA A 472 17.15 -10.58 -11.80
N SER A 473 15.82 -10.62 -11.90
CA SER A 473 15.02 -9.47 -12.38
C SER A 473 15.24 -8.20 -11.56
N VAL A 474 15.34 -8.30 -10.23
CA VAL A 474 15.61 -7.15 -9.35
C VAL A 474 16.99 -6.54 -9.63
N ARG A 475 18.02 -7.37 -9.87
CA ARG A 475 19.36 -6.89 -10.29
C ARG A 475 19.32 -6.18 -11.64
N GLU A 476 18.61 -6.74 -12.61
CA GLU A 476 18.55 -6.17 -13.96
C GLU A 476 17.71 -4.89 -14.02
N LEU A 477 16.65 -4.78 -13.18
CA LEU A 477 15.93 -3.54 -12.90
C LEU A 477 16.87 -2.46 -12.36
N HIS A 478 17.65 -2.75 -11.31
CA HIS A 478 18.66 -1.83 -10.77
C HIS A 478 19.65 -1.41 -11.86
N ARG A 479 20.24 -2.37 -12.59
CA ARG A 479 21.23 -2.11 -13.64
C ARG A 479 20.69 -1.19 -14.74
N CYS A 480 19.47 -1.44 -15.21
CA CYS A 480 18.88 -0.67 -16.30
C CYS A 480 18.37 0.70 -15.85
N LEU A 481 17.73 0.82 -14.68
CA LEU A 481 17.28 2.11 -14.16
C LEU A 481 18.46 3.02 -13.80
N LEU A 482 19.57 2.46 -13.32
CA LEU A 482 20.81 3.19 -13.06
C LEU A 482 21.45 3.71 -14.37
N LEU A 483 21.43 2.92 -15.44
CA LEU A 483 21.84 3.39 -16.78
C LEU A 483 20.90 4.46 -17.33
N ALA A 484 19.59 4.33 -17.14
CA ALA A 484 18.61 5.34 -17.55
C ALA A 484 18.80 6.66 -16.78
N LEU A 485 19.17 6.60 -15.49
CA LEU A 485 19.43 7.79 -14.66
C LEU A 485 20.59 8.63 -15.23
N VAL A 486 21.69 7.98 -15.62
CA VAL A 486 22.90 8.64 -16.15
C VAL A 486 22.72 9.11 -17.59
N ALA A 487 21.93 8.40 -18.40
CA ALA A 487 21.73 8.72 -19.81
C ALA A 487 20.63 9.76 -20.09
N GLU A 488 19.76 10.06 -19.12
CA GLU A 488 18.60 10.93 -19.33
C GLU A 488 18.90 12.43 -19.16
N SER A 489 18.50 13.23 -20.13
CA SER A 489 18.65 14.69 -20.15
C SER A 489 17.35 15.46 -19.90
N SER A 490 16.19 14.80 -20.00
CA SER A 490 14.86 15.37 -19.77
C SER A 490 14.52 15.38 -18.28
N CYS A 491 14.39 16.57 -17.66
CA CYS A 491 13.98 16.72 -16.26
C CYS A 491 12.70 15.94 -15.92
N GLN A 492 11.72 15.94 -16.84
CA GLN A 492 10.44 15.24 -16.68
C GLN A 492 10.62 13.72 -16.67
N THR A 493 11.52 13.19 -17.49
CA THR A 493 11.78 11.74 -17.61
C THR A 493 12.69 11.25 -16.49
N LEU A 494 13.72 12.03 -16.15
CA LEU A 494 14.60 11.86 -15.00
C LEU A 494 13.82 11.78 -13.68
N THR A 495 12.79 12.63 -13.53
CA THR A 495 11.81 12.56 -12.43
C THR A 495 11.09 11.20 -12.37
N GLN A 496 10.77 10.58 -13.50
CA GLN A 496 10.18 9.23 -13.52
C GLN A 496 11.21 8.13 -13.22
N VAL A 497 12.48 8.27 -13.65
CA VAL A 497 13.54 7.31 -13.30
C VAL A 497 13.72 7.26 -11.78
N LEU A 498 13.87 8.42 -11.14
CA LEU A 498 14.02 8.54 -9.68
C LEU A 498 12.82 7.96 -8.92
N LYS A 499 11.59 8.21 -9.38
CA LYS A 499 10.37 7.62 -8.78
C LYS A 499 10.27 6.11 -8.99
N CYS A 500 10.67 5.60 -10.15
CA CYS A 500 10.70 4.17 -10.42
C CYS A 500 11.73 3.45 -9.53
N LEU A 501 12.90 4.05 -9.34
CA LEU A 501 13.92 3.60 -8.37
C LEU A 501 13.40 3.63 -6.93
N ALA A 502 12.67 4.69 -6.52
CA ALA A 502 12.11 4.77 -5.17
C ALA A 502 11.09 3.66 -4.91
N HIS A 503 10.21 3.37 -5.87
CA HIS A 503 9.30 2.22 -5.78
C HIS A 503 10.04 0.88 -5.73
N LEU A 504 11.11 0.69 -6.51
CA LEU A 504 11.94 -0.52 -6.43
C LEU A 504 12.56 -0.70 -5.04
N VAL A 505 13.15 0.36 -4.49
CA VAL A 505 13.81 0.35 -3.17
C VAL A 505 12.83 0.10 -2.03
N SER A 506 11.61 0.63 -2.09
CA SER A 506 10.58 0.43 -1.06
C SER A 506 9.93 -0.96 -1.05
N ASN A 507 10.13 -1.79 -2.09
CA ASN A 507 9.43 -3.08 -2.23
C ASN A 507 10.37 -4.31 -2.25
N VAL A 508 11.68 -4.15 -2.42
CA VAL A 508 12.65 -5.27 -2.55
C VAL A 508 13.24 -5.73 -1.21
N PRO A 509 13.37 -7.05 -0.95
CA PRO A 509 13.97 -7.61 0.27
C PRO A 509 15.52 -7.64 0.20
N TYR A 510 16.19 -6.48 0.29
CA TYR A 510 17.65 -6.38 0.27
C TYR A 510 18.36 -7.27 1.32
N ASN A 511 17.72 -7.59 2.44
CA ASN A 511 18.28 -8.50 3.43
C ASN A 511 18.36 -9.99 2.97
N ARG A 512 17.67 -10.38 1.88
CA ARG A 512 17.73 -11.70 1.23
C ARG A 512 18.56 -11.72 -0.06
N LEU A 513 19.14 -10.58 -0.44
CA LEU A 513 19.91 -10.40 -1.67
C LEU A 513 21.39 -10.13 -1.37
N ARG A 514 22.26 -10.36 -2.36
CA ARG A 514 23.68 -10.02 -2.24
C ARG A 514 23.85 -8.49 -2.12
N PRO A 515 24.59 -7.99 -1.10
CA PRO A 515 24.86 -6.56 -0.94
C PRO A 515 25.58 -5.93 -2.15
N GLY A 516 25.49 -4.62 -2.26
CA GLY A 516 26.13 -3.83 -3.33
C GLY A 516 25.17 -3.35 -4.43
N LEU A 517 23.85 -3.51 -4.23
CA LEU A 517 22.84 -2.93 -5.14
C LEU A 517 22.51 -1.47 -4.79
N LEU A 518 22.63 -1.09 -3.51
CA LEU A 518 22.27 0.25 -3.04
C LEU A 518 23.46 1.21 -3.11
N SER A 519 24.69 0.73 -2.91
CA SER A 519 25.92 1.53 -2.95
C SER A 519 26.21 2.23 -4.28
N PRO A 520 25.99 1.62 -5.47
CA PRO A 520 26.13 2.32 -6.75
C PRO A 520 25.06 3.41 -6.93
N LEU A 521 23.82 3.08 -6.54
CA LEU A 521 22.66 3.97 -6.62
C LEU A 521 22.86 5.22 -5.74
N TRP A 522 23.19 5.02 -4.46
CA TRP A 522 23.51 6.08 -3.48
C TRP A 522 24.55 7.09 -4.00
N LYS A 523 25.61 6.58 -4.63
CA LYS A 523 26.69 7.42 -5.19
C LYS A 523 26.21 8.23 -6.40
N GLN A 524 25.39 7.66 -7.26
CA GLN A 524 24.92 8.33 -8.48
C GLN A 524 23.78 9.32 -8.24
N ILE A 525 22.94 9.15 -7.21
CA ILE A 525 21.80 10.07 -6.96
C ILE A 525 22.23 11.38 -6.25
N ARG A 526 23.40 11.39 -5.59
CA ARG A 526 23.90 12.53 -4.78
C ARG A 526 23.95 13.88 -5.53
N PRO A 527 24.36 13.99 -6.82
CA PRO A 527 24.36 15.25 -7.55
C PRO A 527 22.96 15.84 -7.77
N TYR A 528 21.94 15.00 -7.92
CA TYR A 528 20.58 15.43 -8.31
C TYR A 528 19.82 16.18 -7.20
N VAL A 529 20.28 16.11 -5.94
CA VAL A 529 19.76 16.91 -4.82
C VAL A 529 19.92 18.41 -5.05
N ARG A 530 20.95 18.83 -5.80
CA ARG A 530 21.22 20.23 -6.20
C ARG A 530 20.91 20.48 -7.69
N HIS A 531 20.07 19.64 -8.30
CA HIS A 531 19.64 19.82 -9.69
C HIS A 531 18.81 21.10 -9.88
N ARG A 532 18.79 21.69 -11.08
CA ARG A 532 18.07 22.96 -11.35
C ARG A 532 16.55 22.84 -11.27
N ASP A 533 16.00 21.67 -11.62
CA ASP A 533 14.56 21.37 -11.56
C ASP A 533 14.14 20.85 -10.18
N VAL A 534 13.18 21.52 -9.55
CA VAL A 534 12.63 21.20 -8.21
C VAL A 534 12.07 19.77 -8.12
N ASN A 535 11.41 19.26 -9.16
CA ASN A 535 10.80 17.92 -9.16
C ASN A 535 11.88 16.82 -9.11
N VAL A 536 13.02 17.07 -9.76
CA VAL A 536 14.19 16.18 -9.72
C VAL A 536 14.83 16.22 -8.33
N ARG A 537 14.97 17.40 -7.71
CA ARG A 537 15.47 17.53 -6.33
C ARG A 537 14.60 16.77 -5.33
N VAL A 538 13.29 17.00 -5.36
CA VAL A 538 12.30 16.28 -4.52
C VAL A 538 12.40 14.78 -4.76
N SER A 539 12.32 14.30 -6.00
CA SER A 539 12.36 12.86 -6.30
C SER A 539 13.69 12.20 -5.93
N SER A 540 14.79 12.97 -5.87
CA SER A 540 16.08 12.50 -5.35
C SER A 540 16.06 12.33 -3.83
N LEU A 541 15.44 13.26 -3.11
CA LEU A 541 15.24 13.17 -1.66
C LEU A 541 14.26 12.03 -1.31
N THR A 542 13.17 11.84 -2.07
CA THR A 542 12.26 10.68 -1.93
C THR A 542 13.01 9.35 -2.09
N LEU A 543 13.94 9.28 -3.04
CA LEU A 543 14.76 8.10 -3.25
C LEU A 543 15.77 7.88 -2.11
N PHE A 544 16.38 8.94 -1.55
CA PHE A 544 17.15 8.83 -0.31
C PHE A 544 16.28 8.38 0.88
N GLY A 545 15.05 8.88 1.02
CA GLY A 545 14.10 8.43 2.05
C GLY A 545 13.74 6.95 1.92
N ALA A 546 13.50 6.47 0.70
CA ALA A 546 13.29 5.04 0.41
C ALA A 546 14.52 4.19 0.76
N LEU A 547 15.74 4.65 0.38
CA LEU A 547 17.00 3.99 0.70
C LEU A 547 17.27 3.91 2.20
N ILE A 548 16.92 4.95 2.95
CA ILE A 548 17.09 5.00 4.40
C ILE A 548 16.04 4.11 5.09
N SER A 549 14.77 4.17 4.67
CA SER A 549 13.68 3.43 5.33
C SER A 549 13.59 1.93 4.98
N THR A 550 14.18 1.46 3.87
CA THR A 550 14.06 0.06 3.46
C THR A 550 14.83 -0.87 4.40
N GLN A 551 14.09 -1.72 5.14
CA GLN A 551 14.63 -2.70 6.09
C GLN A 551 15.61 -2.10 7.13
N ALA A 552 15.36 -0.86 7.56
CA ALA A 552 16.23 -0.21 8.53
C ALA A 552 16.22 -0.92 9.91
N PRO A 553 17.38 -1.07 10.58
CA PRO A 553 18.72 -0.71 10.10
C PRO A 553 19.29 -1.74 9.11
N LEU A 554 19.64 -1.30 7.90
CA LEU A 554 20.26 -2.14 6.87
C LEU A 554 21.78 -1.88 6.82
N PRO A 555 22.65 -2.90 7.01
CA PRO A 555 24.10 -2.68 7.16
C PRO A 555 24.77 -1.96 5.98
N GLU A 556 24.33 -2.19 4.74
CA GLU A 556 24.85 -1.47 3.57
C GLU A 556 24.56 0.05 3.66
N ILE A 557 23.38 0.43 4.14
CA ILE A 557 22.98 1.84 4.30
C ILE A 557 23.67 2.48 5.50
N GLN A 558 23.84 1.76 6.62
CA GLN A 558 24.60 2.24 7.78
C GLN A 558 26.02 2.65 7.38
N LEU A 559 26.71 1.82 6.59
CA LEU A 559 28.05 2.13 6.06
C LEU A 559 28.08 3.27 5.02
N LEU A 560 26.97 3.55 4.33
CA LEU A 560 26.84 4.66 3.38
C LEU A 560 26.51 6.00 4.07
N LEU A 561 25.85 5.95 5.23
CA LEU A 561 25.60 7.10 6.11
C LEU A 561 26.87 7.54 6.86
N GLN A 562 27.71 6.59 7.26
CA GLN A 562 28.98 6.83 7.96
C GLN A 562 30.13 7.29 7.03
N GLN A 563 29.95 7.28 5.71
CA GLN A 563 31.00 7.76 4.79
C GLN A 563 31.20 9.27 4.92
N PRO A 564 32.44 9.77 5.12
CA PRO A 564 32.72 11.19 5.27
C PRO A 564 32.30 11.93 4.00
N GLY A 565 31.41 12.91 4.16
CA GLY A 565 30.86 13.70 3.06
C GLY A 565 31.98 14.48 2.38
N SER A 566 32.41 14.03 1.20
CA SER A 566 33.58 14.58 0.50
C SER A 566 33.40 16.07 0.16
N THR A 567 33.95 16.95 0.99
CA THR A 567 33.78 18.41 0.90
C THR A 567 34.62 19.05 -0.21
N SER A 568 35.72 18.41 -0.60
CA SER A 568 36.66 18.91 -1.62
C SER A 568 36.14 18.90 -3.07
N ALA A 569 34.84 18.65 -3.28
CA ALA A 569 34.20 18.62 -4.60
C ALA A 569 33.05 19.65 -4.76
N LEU A 570 32.93 20.62 -3.83
CA LEU A 570 31.86 21.63 -3.87
C LEU A 570 32.15 22.84 -4.78
N SER A 571 33.32 22.91 -5.42
CA SER A 571 33.69 24.03 -6.31
C SER A 571 33.20 23.84 -7.75
N THR A 572 32.09 24.52 -8.08
CA THR A 572 31.66 24.91 -9.44
C THR A 572 31.60 23.81 -10.53
N PRO A 573 30.44 23.14 -10.74
CA PRO A 573 30.22 22.29 -11.91
C PRO A 573 29.94 23.13 -13.17
N GLY A 574 31.00 23.49 -13.91
CA GLY A 574 30.88 23.97 -15.30
C GLY A 574 30.31 22.86 -16.20
N ILE A 575 29.32 23.19 -17.04
CA ILE A 575 28.58 22.19 -17.85
C ILE A 575 29.53 21.44 -18.79
N SER A 576 29.80 20.17 -18.45
CA SER A 576 30.68 19.26 -19.18
C SER A 576 30.04 17.89 -19.25
N THR A 577 30.09 17.23 -20.41
CA THR A 577 29.45 15.93 -20.64
C THR A 577 30.21 14.78 -19.94
N PRO A 578 29.52 13.81 -19.32
CA PRO A 578 30.16 12.70 -18.61
C PRO A 578 30.68 11.63 -19.59
N GLN A 579 31.78 11.91 -20.27
CA GLN A 579 32.37 11.01 -21.27
C GLN A 579 33.89 10.84 -21.14
N GLU A 580 34.41 10.70 -19.91
CA GLU A 580 35.76 10.16 -19.68
C GLU A 580 35.97 9.64 -18.23
N LEU A 581 35.25 8.58 -17.85
CA LEU A 581 35.53 7.79 -16.64
C LEU A 581 35.42 6.28 -16.91
N SER A 582 36.35 5.78 -17.73
CA SER A 582 36.62 4.35 -17.91
C SER A 582 38.12 4.12 -17.78
N HIS A 583 38.53 2.95 -17.29
CA HIS A 583 39.90 2.62 -16.84
C HIS A 583 40.29 3.38 -15.54
N ASN A 584 40.66 2.75 -14.42
CA ASN A 584 41.09 1.38 -14.16
C ASN A 584 40.66 0.93 -12.75
N TRP A 585 40.17 -0.32 -12.59
CA TRP A 585 40.40 -1.16 -11.40
C TRP A 585 40.23 -2.65 -11.73
N ARG A 586 41.33 -3.30 -12.14
CA ARG A 586 41.55 -4.73 -11.92
C ARG A 586 42.85 -4.89 -11.14
N LEU A 587 42.80 -5.62 -10.02
CA LEU A 587 43.97 -5.94 -9.20
C LEU A 587 44.97 -6.82 -9.97
N PRO A 588 46.25 -6.84 -9.56
CA PRO A 588 46.68 -8.01 -8.76
C PRO A 588 47.64 -7.69 -7.59
N THR A 589 47.87 -8.70 -6.76
CA THR A 589 48.66 -8.68 -5.51
C THR A 589 50.17 -8.85 -5.69
N ARG A 590 50.94 -8.26 -4.76
CA ARG A 590 52.34 -8.55 -4.32
C ARG A 590 52.66 -7.59 -3.16
N ARG A 591 53.70 -7.76 -2.32
CA ARG A 591 54.38 -8.90 -1.66
C ARG A 591 55.36 -8.25 -0.65
N ASP A 592 55.75 -8.96 0.40
CA ASP A 592 56.53 -8.48 1.57
C ASP A 592 57.87 -7.78 1.22
N GLY A 593 58.29 -6.81 2.06
CA GLY A 593 59.52 -6.01 1.83
C GLY A 593 59.82 -4.87 2.83
N GLU A 594 60.04 -5.22 4.11
CA GLU A 594 60.86 -4.56 5.15
C GLU A 594 60.97 -3.01 5.34
N ALA A 595 60.62 -2.61 6.58
CA ALA A 595 61.39 -1.75 7.52
C ALA A 595 61.23 -0.19 7.60
N SER A 596 61.28 0.27 8.87
CA SER A 596 61.30 1.66 9.40
C SER A 596 60.01 2.51 9.21
N SER A 597 59.47 3.22 10.20
CA SER A 597 59.69 3.24 11.67
C SER A 597 58.40 3.72 12.38
N PRO A 598 58.16 3.37 13.67
CA PRO A 598 56.88 3.63 14.33
C PRO A 598 56.74 5.04 14.92
N GLY A 599 55.57 5.65 14.72
CA GLY A 599 55.10 6.85 15.41
C GLY A 599 53.58 6.77 15.59
N GLY A 600 53.08 6.97 16.81
CA GLY A 600 51.70 6.66 17.16
C GLY A 600 50.67 7.59 16.49
N GLY A 601 49.84 7.04 15.61
CA GLY A 601 48.58 7.66 15.21
C GLY A 601 47.50 7.32 16.22
N VAL A 602 46.83 8.34 16.78
CA VAL A 602 45.58 8.16 17.53
C VAL A 602 44.51 7.66 16.55
N GLU A 603 43.73 6.66 16.95
CA GLU A 603 42.53 6.25 16.20
C GLU A 603 41.50 7.38 16.28
N GLY A 604 41.45 8.20 15.22
CA GLY A 604 40.51 9.30 15.09
C GLY A 604 39.11 8.79 14.82
N ASP A 605 38.32 8.63 15.90
CA ASP A 605 36.89 8.35 15.84
C ASP A 605 36.20 9.43 14.98
N PRO A 606 35.40 9.10 13.94
CA PRO A 606 34.85 10.09 13.02
C PRO A 606 33.64 10.82 13.63
N GLU A 607 33.86 11.68 14.61
CA GLU A 607 32.86 12.49 15.34
C GLU A 607 32.15 13.58 14.48
N GLY A 608 32.11 13.41 13.16
CA GLY A 608 31.37 14.29 12.24
C GLY A 608 29.89 13.88 12.14
N PRO A 609 28.93 14.81 12.28
CA PRO A 609 27.52 14.51 12.04
C PRO A 609 27.28 13.97 10.64
N CYS A 610 26.39 12.98 10.50
CA CYS A 610 26.07 12.36 9.22
C CYS A 610 25.76 13.41 8.13
N TRP A 611 26.44 13.31 6.98
CA TRP A 611 26.33 14.32 5.92
C TRP A 611 24.89 14.49 5.39
N MET A 612 24.06 13.44 5.49
CA MET A 612 22.64 13.49 5.15
C MET A 612 21.83 14.33 6.15
N LEU A 613 22.13 14.23 7.45
CA LEU A 613 21.53 15.07 8.48
C LEU A 613 21.88 16.54 8.22
N GLN A 614 23.16 16.84 8.02
CA GLN A 614 23.63 18.21 7.71
C GLN A 614 22.94 18.78 6.47
N LEU A 615 22.85 17.99 5.39
CA LEU A 615 22.16 18.36 4.15
C LEU A 615 20.67 18.66 4.38
N CYS A 616 19.94 17.80 5.09
CA CYS A 616 18.51 18.01 5.28
C CYS A 616 18.22 19.16 6.26
N VAL A 617 19.02 19.34 7.31
CA VAL A 617 18.94 20.53 8.20
C VAL A 617 19.19 21.81 7.39
N SER A 618 20.22 21.83 6.53
CA SER A 618 20.51 22.93 5.60
C SER A 618 19.30 23.24 4.71
N LEU A 619 18.77 22.24 3.98
CA LEU A 619 17.63 22.41 3.06
C LEU A 619 16.35 22.93 3.73
N VAL A 620 16.16 22.71 5.03
CA VAL A 620 15.00 23.21 5.77
C VAL A 620 15.21 24.61 6.32
N THR A 621 16.43 24.97 6.74
CA THR A 621 16.71 26.17 7.56
C THR A 621 17.52 27.26 6.89
N GLN A 622 18.32 26.95 5.88
CA GLN A 622 19.20 27.94 5.24
C GLN A 622 18.48 28.65 4.08
N PRO A 623 18.74 29.95 3.87
CA PRO A 623 18.38 30.62 2.63
C PRO A 623 19.03 29.95 1.43
N ARG A 624 18.37 30.00 0.28
CA ARG A 624 18.86 29.43 -0.96
C ARG A 624 20.11 30.16 -1.45
N GLU A 625 21.19 29.41 -1.69
CA GLU A 625 22.37 29.90 -2.40
C GLU A 625 21.99 30.24 -3.85
N GLU A 626 22.00 31.53 -4.22
CA GLU A 626 21.83 31.95 -5.61
C GLU A 626 23.18 31.92 -6.35
N PRO A 627 23.32 31.14 -7.44
CA PRO A 627 24.58 31.02 -8.15
C PRO A 627 24.80 32.23 -9.08
N TYR A 628 25.59 33.19 -8.59
CA TYR A 628 26.09 34.39 -9.28
C TYR A 628 25.03 35.45 -9.64
N SER A 629 25.07 36.57 -8.92
CA SER A 629 24.48 37.85 -9.33
C SER A 629 25.58 38.90 -9.47
N ASP A 630 26.28 38.89 -10.61
CA ASP A 630 27.21 39.95 -11.01
C ASP A 630 26.43 41.20 -11.46
N SER A 631 25.69 41.81 -10.53
CA SER A 631 25.01 43.08 -10.75
C SER A 631 24.79 43.87 -9.45
N ASP A 632 25.67 44.84 -9.20
CA ASP A 632 25.48 45.88 -8.17
C ASP A 632 24.31 46.80 -8.55
N ALA A 633 23.10 46.39 -8.16
CA ALA A 633 21.89 47.20 -8.23
C ALA A 633 21.09 47.02 -6.92
N GLY A 634 21.16 48.02 -6.04
CA GLY A 634 20.62 47.91 -4.67
C GLY A 634 19.11 47.69 -4.62
N GLY A 635 18.70 46.46 -4.31
CA GLY A 635 17.33 46.07 -4.01
C GLY A 635 17.31 44.92 -3.01
N SER A 636 16.54 45.04 -1.94
CA SER A 636 16.53 44.07 -0.83
C SER A 636 15.70 42.83 -1.16
N SER A 637 16.20 41.96 -2.03
CA SER A 637 15.72 40.59 -2.19
C SER A 637 16.06 39.77 -0.93
N GLY A 638 15.14 39.75 0.04
CA GLY A 638 15.28 38.93 1.24
C GLY A 638 15.50 37.46 0.85
N ALA A 639 16.64 36.89 1.25
CA ALA A 639 17.10 35.59 0.77
C ALA A 639 16.07 34.49 1.10
N SER A 640 15.39 34.00 0.07
CA SER A 640 14.28 33.05 0.21
C SER A 640 14.76 31.67 0.67
N LEU A 641 13.99 31.01 1.53
CA LEU A 641 14.18 29.60 1.85
C LEU A 641 13.90 28.72 0.62
N GLU A 642 14.39 27.49 0.64
CA GLU A 642 14.13 26.51 -0.42
C GLU A 642 12.62 26.29 -0.69
N PRO A 643 12.20 25.97 -1.92
CA PRO A 643 10.80 25.69 -2.25
C PRO A 643 10.16 24.65 -1.31
N LEU A 644 8.96 24.94 -0.82
CA LEU A 644 8.24 24.13 0.17
C LEU A 644 8.30 22.61 -0.06
N PRO A 645 8.09 22.06 -1.28
CA PRO A 645 8.21 20.62 -1.53
C PRO A 645 9.57 20.01 -1.15
N ILE A 646 10.66 20.76 -1.28
CA ILE A 646 12.01 20.31 -0.91
C ILE A 646 12.17 20.29 0.61
N ARG A 647 11.64 21.31 1.31
CA ARG A 647 11.68 21.41 2.78
C ARG A 647 10.88 20.29 3.43
N LEU A 648 9.69 19.99 2.91
CA LEU A 648 8.85 18.88 3.37
C LEU A 648 9.49 17.51 3.12
N GLU A 649 10.16 17.32 1.97
CA GLU A 649 10.86 16.06 1.69
C GLU A 649 12.12 15.89 2.55
N ALA A 650 12.87 16.98 2.79
CA ALA A 650 14.02 16.96 3.69
C ALA A 650 13.63 16.62 5.15
N LEU A 651 12.51 17.15 5.66
CA LEU A 651 11.97 16.76 6.97
C LEU A 651 11.55 15.28 7.01
N GLN A 652 10.94 14.75 5.94
CA GLN A 652 10.65 13.32 5.85
C GLN A 652 11.93 12.46 5.82
N VAL A 653 12.97 12.87 5.11
CA VAL A 653 14.27 12.16 5.11
C VAL A 653 14.89 12.15 6.51
N LEU A 654 14.82 13.26 7.26
CA LEU A 654 15.25 13.29 8.67
C LEU A 654 14.43 12.33 9.55
N ALA A 655 13.11 12.30 9.41
CA ALA A 655 12.25 11.39 10.17
C ALA A 655 12.59 9.91 9.89
N HIS A 656 12.81 9.54 8.62
CA HIS A 656 13.26 8.19 8.26
C HIS A 656 14.67 7.87 8.82
N LEU A 657 15.58 8.84 8.83
CA LEU A 657 16.95 8.67 9.36
C LEU A 657 16.94 8.45 10.87
N VAL A 658 16.16 9.25 11.60
CA VAL A 658 15.92 9.09 13.04
C VAL A 658 15.30 7.73 13.34
N LYS A 659 14.23 7.36 12.64
CA LYS A 659 13.51 6.10 12.82
C LYS A 659 14.38 4.86 12.57
N GLY A 660 15.24 4.91 11.56
CA GLY A 660 16.03 3.76 11.12
C GLY A 660 17.42 3.64 11.76
N TYR A 661 18.03 4.78 12.14
CA TYR A 661 19.44 4.86 12.53
C TYR A 661 19.66 5.86 13.67
N PHE A 662 18.79 5.85 14.70
CA PHE A 662 18.84 6.78 15.84
C PHE A 662 20.25 6.92 16.45
N SER A 663 21.00 5.83 16.57
CA SER A 663 22.38 5.80 17.08
C SER A 663 23.39 6.63 16.26
N LEU A 664 23.12 6.92 14.98
CA LEU A 664 23.95 7.79 14.13
C LEU A 664 23.57 9.28 14.20
N VAL A 665 22.46 9.63 14.85
CA VAL A 665 21.92 11.01 14.90
C VAL A 665 21.70 11.53 16.32
N GLN A 666 21.78 10.67 17.34
CA GLN A 666 21.59 11.03 18.75
C GLN A 666 22.52 12.15 19.25
N THR A 667 23.71 12.31 18.65
CA THR A 667 24.65 13.40 18.95
C THR A 667 24.08 14.78 18.61
N SER A 668 23.18 14.86 17.62
CA SER A 668 22.48 16.06 17.18
C SER A 668 21.07 16.18 17.77
N LEU A 669 20.73 15.45 18.85
CA LEU A 669 19.37 15.43 19.44
C LEU A 669 18.83 16.85 19.74
N LEU A 670 19.65 17.70 20.40
CA LEU A 670 19.25 19.06 20.74
C LEU A 670 19.14 19.96 19.48
N GLU A 671 20.01 19.77 18.48
CA GLU A 671 19.94 20.50 17.21
C GLU A 671 18.66 20.16 16.42
N LEU A 672 18.25 18.89 16.44
CA LEU A 672 17.00 18.42 15.82
C LEU A 672 15.76 18.84 16.62
N GLY A 673 15.86 18.93 17.95
CA GLY A 673 14.84 19.55 18.81
C GLY A 673 14.61 21.01 18.44
N GLN A 674 15.70 21.79 18.35
CA GLN A 674 15.66 23.19 17.89
C GLN A 674 15.11 23.33 16.46
N LEU A 675 15.45 22.39 15.55
CA LEU A 675 14.88 22.36 14.20
C LEU A 675 13.36 22.22 14.23
N SER A 676 12.84 21.21 14.92
CA SER A 676 11.40 21.00 15.05
C SER A 676 10.70 22.17 15.75
N THR A 677 11.31 22.73 16.80
CA THR A 677 10.83 23.94 17.49
C THR A 677 10.83 25.19 16.60
N ARG A 678 11.64 25.25 15.52
CA ARG A 678 11.54 26.27 14.47
C ARG A 678 10.39 25.95 13.50
N CYS A 679 10.27 24.72 13.03
CA CYS A 679 9.18 24.30 12.14
C CYS A 679 7.79 24.49 12.76
N LEU A 680 7.63 24.27 14.07
CA LEU A 680 6.41 24.55 14.83
C LEU A 680 6.05 26.05 14.91
N LYS A 681 7.00 26.97 14.63
CA LYS A 681 6.78 28.44 14.64
C LYS A 681 6.45 28.99 13.25
N GLU A 682 6.53 28.19 12.19
CA GLU A 682 6.19 28.62 10.84
C GLU A 682 4.68 28.73 10.64
N GLN A 683 4.25 29.55 9.69
CA GLN A 683 2.83 29.75 9.36
C GLN A 683 2.24 28.61 8.52
N GLU A 684 3.08 27.76 7.94
CA GLU A 684 2.69 26.69 7.00
C GLU A 684 2.40 25.37 7.75
N PRO A 685 1.13 24.91 7.84
CA PRO A 685 0.76 23.75 8.65
C PRO A 685 1.42 22.45 8.18
N SER A 686 1.77 22.33 6.90
CA SER A 686 2.51 21.16 6.41
C SER A 686 3.95 21.09 6.92
N VAL A 687 4.59 22.24 7.19
CA VAL A 687 5.93 22.28 7.82
C VAL A 687 5.82 21.99 9.31
N GLN A 688 4.84 22.59 10.01
CA GLN A 688 4.54 22.28 11.41
C GLN A 688 4.37 20.76 11.59
N LEU A 689 3.51 20.12 10.79
CA LEU A 689 3.21 18.69 10.85
C LEU A 689 4.45 17.79 10.67
N HIS A 690 5.38 18.15 9.77
CA HIS A 690 6.59 17.35 9.57
C HIS A 690 7.67 17.62 10.64
N GLY A 691 7.71 18.82 11.22
CA GLY A 691 8.47 19.09 12.45
C GLY A 691 7.97 18.26 13.63
N THR A 692 6.65 18.13 13.80
CA THR A 692 6.02 17.31 14.84
C THR A 692 6.34 15.82 14.66
N LYS A 693 6.19 15.26 13.45
CA LYS A 693 6.59 13.87 13.17
C LYS A 693 8.06 13.58 13.45
N LEU A 694 8.96 14.55 13.23
CA LEU A 694 10.37 14.39 13.57
C LEU A 694 10.58 14.26 15.09
N LEU A 695 9.80 14.97 15.91
CA LEU A 695 9.80 14.82 17.37
C LEU A 695 9.26 13.46 17.81
N GLU A 696 8.17 12.98 17.19
CA GLU A 696 7.58 11.66 17.46
C GLU A 696 8.59 10.51 17.24
N GLU A 697 9.34 10.56 16.14
CA GLU A 697 10.38 9.56 15.83
C GLU A 697 11.60 9.71 16.77
N LEU A 698 11.98 10.94 17.17
CA LEU A 698 13.07 11.19 18.13
C LEU A 698 12.74 10.62 19.51
N GLY A 699 11.55 10.92 20.05
CA GLY A 699 11.08 10.36 21.32
C GLY A 699 10.96 8.84 21.28
N THR A 700 10.46 8.31 20.16
CA THR A 700 10.38 6.86 19.91
C THR A 700 11.76 6.21 19.87
N GLY A 701 12.77 6.85 19.27
CA GLY A 701 14.16 6.38 19.25
C GLY A 701 14.79 6.34 20.65
N ILE A 702 14.54 7.37 21.47
CA ILE A 702 14.95 7.39 22.88
C ILE A 702 14.29 6.24 23.66
N ILE A 703 12.97 6.05 23.53
CA ILE A 703 12.24 4.97 24.21
C ILE A 703 12.76 3.58 23.79
N GLN A 704 13.18 3.39 22.54
CA GLN A 704 13.74 2.11 22.08
C GLN A 704 15.09 1.79 22.75
N GLN A 705 15.96 2.79 22.97
CA GLN A 705 17.23 2.57 23.68
C GLN A 705 17.02 2.11 25.12
N TYR A 706 16.05 2.71 25.82
CA TYR A 706 15.71 2.37 27.21
C TYR A 706 14.86 1.08 27.35
N ARG A 707 14.60 0.37 26.26
CA ARG A 707 13.90 -0.93 26.22
C ARG A 707 14.80 -2.11 25.84
N ALA A 708 16.04 -1.88 25.41
CA ALA A 708 16.95 -2.96 25.02
C ALA A 708 17.50 -3.68 26.26
N ASP A 709 17.35 -5.00 26.32
CA ASP A 709 17.79 -5.80 27.47
C ASP A 709 19.28 -5.70 27.75
N ALA A 710 19.64 -5.71 29.04
CA ALA A 710 20.99 -5.58 29.59
C ALA A 710 21.98 -6.71 29.18
N ASN A 711 21.52 -7.70 28.41
CA ASN A 711 22.34 -8.76 27.83
C ASN A 711 22.94 -8.40 26.45
N THR A 712 22.66 -7.21 25.92
CA THR A 712 23.18 -6.73 24.64
C THR A 712 24.57 -6.09 24.82
N THR A 713 25.53 -6.38 23.93
CA THR A 713 26.90 -5.83 24.02
C THR A 713 26.93 -4.29 23.99
N PRO A 714 27.72 -3.62 24.84
CA PRO A 714 27.62 -2.18 25.10
C PRO A 714 28.31 -1.32 24.03
N SER A 715 27.88 -1.42 22.77
CA SER A 715 28.43 -0.63 21.65
C SER A 715 27.69 0.68 21.36
N ALA A 716 26.53 0.92 21.99
CA ALA A 716 25.79 2.17 21.88
C ALA A 716 25.59 2.79 23.28
N LYS A 717 26.18 3.97 23.50
CA LYS A 717 25.87 4.80 24.68
C LYS A 717 24.47 5.38 24.49
N CYS A 718 23.52 5.01 25.35
CA CYS A 718 22.18 5.61 25.35
C CYS A 718 22.24 7.10 25.70
N VAL A 719 21.30 7.89 25.17
CA VAL A 719 21.19 9.32 25.50
C VAL A 719 20.94 9.50 27.01
N PRO A 720 21.76 10.27 27.76
CA PRO A 720 21.55 10.48 29.20
C PRO A 720 20.20 11.13 29.51
N VAL A 721 19.50 10.67 30.56
CA VAL A 721 18.15 11.16 30.90
C VAL A 721 18.11 12.69 31.09
N CYS A 722 19.15 13.30 31.66
CA CYS A 722 19.23 14.76 31.80
C CYS A 722 19.16 15.51 30.46
N GLN A 723 19.78 14.97 29.39
CA GLN A 723 19.72 15.54 28.04
C GLN A 723 18.35 15.30 27.38
N VAL A 724 17.67 14.20 27.74
CA VAL A 724 16.27 13.93 27.33
C VAL A 724 15.31 14.92 28.01
N VAL A 725 15.54 15.26 29.29
CA VAL A 725 14.78 16.27 30.03
C VAL A 725 15.00 17.67 29.46
N GLU A 726 16.24 18.03 29.14
CA GLU A 726 16.59 19.29 28.45
C GLU A 726 15.86 19.41 27.09
N PHE A 727 15.96 18.38 26.24
CA PHE A 727 15.28 18.28 24.95
C PHE A 727 13.76 18.51 25.07
N TRP A 728 13.09 17.77 25.96
CA TRP A 728 11.64 17.93 26.14
C TRP A 728 11.26 19.26 26.80
N SER A 729 12.13 19.85 27.62
CA SER A 729 11.90 21.17 28.21
C SER A 729 11.94 22.31 27.18
N GLU A 730 12.77 22.21 26.13
CA GLU A 730 12.70 23.15 25.00
C GLU A 730 11.48 22.88 24.11
N VAL A 731 11.24 21.60 23.77
CA VAL A 731 10.19 21.19 22.83
C VAL A 731 8.78 21.48 23.35
N LEU A 732 8.51 21.27 24.64
CA LEU A 732 7.19 21.49 25.26
C LEU A 732 6.86 22.97 25.52
N ALA A 733 7.66 23.91 24.99
CA ALA A 733 7.36 25.32 24.98
C ALA A 733 6.12 25.68 24.13
N ALA A 734 5.74 26.97 24.14
CA ALA A 734 4.55 27.51 23.50
C ALA A 734 4.25 27.05 22.05
N PRO A 735 5.21 26.80 21.14
CA PRO A 735 4.90 26.32 19.78
C PRO A 735 4.21 24.95 19.76
N MET A 736 4.62 24.02 20.65
CA MET A 736 3.99 22.69 20.75
C MET A 736 2.57 22.80 21.32
N ILE A 737 2.37 23.68 22.30
CA ILE A 737 1.04 23.98 22.86
C ILE A 737 0.12 24.58 21.78
N SER A 738 0.64 25.49 20.96
CA SER A 738 -0.10 26.06 19.83
C SER A 738 -0.48 25.00 18.77
N ALA A 739 0.39 24.01 18.51
CA ALA A 739 0.09 22.90 17.61
C ALA A 739 -0.99 21.95 18.17
N LEU A 740 -0.97 21.68 19.49
CA LEU A 740 -2.01 20.90 20.19
C LEU A 740 -3.38 21.61 20.17
N GLN A 741 -3.39 22.95 20.20
CA GLN A 741 -4.61 23.78 20.21
C GLN A 741 -5.08 24.24 18.82
N ASN A 742 -4.44 23.79 17.73
CA ASN A 742 -4.77 24.23 16.37
C ASN A 742 -5.99 23.49 15.77
N GLU A 743 -7.19 23.89 16.16
CA GLU A 743 -8.47 23.30 15.70
C GLU A 743 -8.65 23.31 14.16
N GLN A 744 -7.99 24.23 13.45
CA GLN A 744 -8.06 24.30 11.98
C GLN A 744 -7.29 23.16 11.30
N HIS A 745 -6.33 22.53 12.01
CA HIS A 745 -5.51 21.45 11.47
C HIS A 745 -5.51 20.21 12.39
N PRO A 746 -6.60 19.42 12.41
CA PRO A 746 -6.72 18.22 13.24
C PRO A 746 -5.63 17.17 13.01
N THR A 747 -5.01 17.11 11.83
CA THR A 747 -3.87 16.23 11.53
C THR A 747 -2.59 16.65 12.27
N LEU A 748 -2.38 17.95 12.50
CA LEU A 748 -1.31 18.48 13.34
C LEU A 748 -1.57 18.16 14.81
N GLN A 749 -2.77 18.44 15.31
CA GLN A 749 -3.17 18.09 16.69
C GLN A 749 -3.00 16.59 16.96
N THR A 750 -3.39 15.73 16.00
CA THR A 750 -3.21 14.27 16.08
C THR A 750 -1.74 13.89 16.24
N SER A 751 -0.85 14.40 15.37
CA SER A 751 0.60 14.12 15.45
C SER A 751 1.23 14.72 16.71
N ALA A 752 0.71 15.83 17.23
CA ALA A 752 1.18 16.41 18.48
C ALA A 752 0.78 15.57 19.71
N CYS A 753 -0.43 14.99 19.73
CA CYS A 753 -0.82 13.99 20.74
C CYS A 753 0.04 12.73 20.67
N ASP A 754 0.30 12.18 19.47
CA ASP A 754 1.18 11.03 19.30
C ASP A 754 2.64 11.36 19.70
N THR A 755 3.12 12.60 19.45
CA THR A 755 4.42 13.10 19.94
C THR A 755 4.49 13.14 21.47
N LEU A 756 3.45 13.62 22.17
CA LEU A 756 3.41 13.55 23.64
C LEU A 756 3.52 12.10 24.13
N SER A 757 2.90 11.14 23.43
CA SER A 757 3.02 9.71 23.75
C SER A 757 4.42 9.10 23.51
N SER A 758 5.37 9.88 22.98
CA SER A 758 6.76 9.49 22.75
C SER A 758 7.76 10.01 23.81
N ILE A 759 7.28 10.67 24.88
CA ILE A 759 8.11 11.10 26.00
C ILE A 759 8.54 9.88 26.84
N LEU A 760 9.83 9.80 27.17
CA LEU A 760 10.40 8.75 28.04
C LEU A 760 9.87 8.93 29.49
N PRO A 761 9.30 7.89 30.15
CA PRO A 761 8.69 8.04 31.48
C PRO A 761 9.64 8.61 32.54
N GLN A 762 10.91 8.16 32.53
CA GLN A 762 11.95 8.62 33.45
C GLN A 762 12.38 10.07 33.22
N ALA A 763 12.12 10.62 32.03
CA ALA A 763 12.31 12.04 31.74
C ALA A 763 11.05 12.85 32.08
N PHE A 764 9.86 12.31 31.83
CA PHE A 764 8.59 12.96 32.21
C PHE A 764 8.55 13.27 33.71
N SER A 765 8.94 12.31 34.57
CA SER A 765 9.01 12.49 36.02
C SER A 765 10.08 13.49 36.50
N GLN A 766 10.90 14.03 35.60
CA GLN A 766 11.92 15.06 35.85
C GLN A 766 11.60 16.39 35.14
N LEU A 767 10.52 16.48 34.37
CA LEU A 767 10.01 17.75 33.85
C LEU A 767 9.40 18.58 34.99
N PRO A 768 9.41 19.93 34.91
CA PRO A 768 8.74 20.77 35.90
C PRO A 768 7.25 20.40 36.05
N ASP A 769 6.74 20.37 37.28
CA ASP A 769 5.37 19.92 37.61
C ASP A 769 4.31 20.61 36.74
N LYS A 770 4.47 21.92 36.50
CA LYS A 770 3.59 22.73 35.66
C LYS A 770 3.53 22.22 34.21
N THR A 771 4.64 21.69 33.68
CA THR A 771 4.73 21.08 32.35
C THR A 771 4.09 19.69 32.34
N GLN A 772 4.30 18.88 33.38
CA GLN A 772 3.65 17.57 33.54
C GLN A 772 2.12 17.72 33.56
N VAL A 773 1.60 18.59 34.45
CA VAL A 773 0.17 18.92 34.57
C VAL A 773 -0.38 19.48 33.25
N LEU A 774 0.32 20.42 32.59
CA LEU A 774 -0.12 20.99 31.32
C LEU A 774 -0.31 19.92 30.22
N CYS A 775 0.61 18.94 30.13
CA CYS A 775 0.46 17.82 29.19
C CYS A 775 -0.79 16.98 29.49
N ILE A 776 -1.01 16.66 30.77
CA ILE A 776 -2.16 15.87 31.24
C ILE A 776 -3.48 16.60 30.96
N THR A 777 -3.59 17.88 31.35
CA THR A 777 -4.80 18.69 31.17
C THR A 777 -5.14 18.89 29.68
N ILE A 778 -4.14 19.11 28.81
CA ILE A 778 -4.38 19.23 27.37
C ILE A 778 -4.84 17.89 26.78
N LEU A 779 -4.20 16.78 27.14
CA LEU A 779 -4.61 15.46 26.63
C LEU A 779 -6.04 15.09 27.08
N LEU A 780 -6.39 15.32 28.35
CA LEU A 780 -7.76 15.15 28.86
C LEU A 780 -8.77 16.02 28.09
N GLY A 781 -8.48 17.31 27.91
CA GLY A 781 -9.35 18.23 27.15
C GLY A 781 -9.54 17.78 25.68
N LEU A 782 -8.48 17.33 25.02
CA LEU A 782 -8.55 16.84 23.63
C LEU A 782 -9.32 15.52 23.47
N THR A 783 -9.61 14.77 24.55
CA THR A 783 -10.56 13.64 24.47
C THR A 783 -12.01 14.06 24.21
N TYR A 784 -12.34 15.34 24.45
CA TYR A 784 -13.65 15.93 24.15
C TYR A 784 -13.70 16.61 22.77
N SER A 785 -12.63 16.55 21.98
CA SER A 785 -12.61 17.13 20.62
C SER A 785 -13.68 16.51 19.71
N GLU A 786 -14.39 17.35 18.95
CA GLU A 786 -15.31 16.90 17.89
C GLU A 786 -14.59 16.12 16.77
N ASN A 787 -13.27 16.27 16.63
CA ASN A 787 -12.52 15.54 15.62
C ASN A 787 -12.10 14.14 16.11
N ALA A 788 -12.66 13.11 15.49
CA ALA A 788 -12.42 11.71 15.81
C ALA A 788 -10.98 11.20 15.59
N LEU A 789 -10.10 11.94 14.89
CA LEU A 789 -8.67 11.61 14.84
C LEU A 789 -7.94 12.14 16.07
N VAL A 790 -8.17 13.41 16.42
CA VAL A 790 -7.59 14.09 17.60
C VAL A 790 -8.00 13.38 18.88
N LYS A 791 -9.31 13.09 19.03
CA LYS A 791 -9.84 12.30 20.15
C LYS A 791 -9.17 10.93 20.26
N ALA A 792 -9.01 10.22 19.14
CA ALA A 792 -8.39 8.89 19.14
C ALA A 792 -6.90 8.92 19.51
N ALA A 793 -6.16 9.97 19.16
CA ALA A 793 -4.76 10.14 19.55
C ALA A 793 -4.62 10.63 21.00
N ALA A 794 -5.47 11.56 21.46
CA ALA A 794 -5.47 12.06 22.84
C ALA A 794 -5.76 10.93 23.85
N VAL A 795 -6.82 10.13 23.60
CA VAL A 795 -7.16 8.97 24.42
C VAL A 795 -6.03 7.93 24.40
N ARG A 796 -5.37 7.71 23.25
CA ARG A 796 -4.20 6.82 23.16
C ARG A 796 -3.02 7.33 24.00
N ALA A 797 -2.75 8.63 23.99
CA ALA A 797 -1.63 9.21 24.72
C ALA A 797 -1.85 9.10 26.25
N LEU A 798 -3.07 9.33 26.73
CA LEU A 798 -3.43 9.00 28.12
C LEU A 798 -3.25 7.51 28.44
N GLY A 799 -3.65 6.64 27.51
CA GLY A 799 -3.38 5.19 27.57
C GLY A 799 -1.89 4.79 27.52
N VAL A 800 -0.98 5.72 27.25
CA VAL A 800 0.48 5.55 27.43
C VAL A 800 0.94 6.15 28.75
N TYR A 801 0.46 7.34 29.12
CA TYR A 801 0.79 8.02 30.38
C TYR A 801 0.37 7.21 31.61
N ILE A 802 -0.72 6.43 31.51
CA ILE A 802 -1.17 5.51 32.56
C ILE A 802 -0.12 4.45 32.95
N LEU A 803 0.86 4.17 32.07
CA LEU A 803 1.97 3.25 32.32
C LEU A 803 3.19 3.93 32.97
N PHE A 804 3.17 5.27 33.16
CA PHE A 804 4.32 6.00 33.71
C PHE A 804 4.37 5.81 35.24
N PRO A 805 5.51 5.40 35.84
CA PRO A 805 5.60 5.15 37.28
C PRO A 805 5.15 6.32 38.17
N CYS A 806 5.43 7.56 37.75
CA CYS A 806 5.07 8.77 38.48
C CYS A 806 3.59 9.20 38.34
N LEU A 807 2.80 8.55 37.48
CA LEU A 807 1.39 8.87 37.23
C LEU A 807 0.46 7.69 37.55
N ARG A 808 0.92 6.46 37.37
CA ARG A 808 0.10 5.25 37.58
C ARG A 808 -0.39 5.08 39.02
N GLU A 809 0.33 5.65 39.99
CA GLU A 809 0.05 5.60 41.42
C GLU A 809 -0.83 6.77 41.89
N ASP A 810 -1.05 7.79 41.05
CA ASP A 810 -2.01 8.87 41.30
C ASP A 810 -3.43 8.39 40.97
N VAL A 811 -4.19 8.02 42.00
CA VAL A 811 -5.59 7.56 41.89
C VAL A 811 -6.49 8.58 41.19
N MET A 812 -6.24 9.89 41.34
CA MET A 812 -7.03 10.93 40.68
C MET A 812 -6.74 10.96 39.17
N PHE A 813 -5.47 10.94 38.76
CA PHE A 813 -5.11 10.84 37.34
C PHE A 813 -5.62 9.55 36.69
N VAL A 814 -5.53 8.41 37.40
CA VAL A 814 -6.10 7.13 36.94
C VAL A 814 -7.61 7.24 36.77
N ALA A 815 -8.31 7.89 37.70
CA ALA A 815 -9.76 8.07 37.66
C ALA A 815 -10.22 9.01 36.52
N ASP A 816 -9.56 10.15 36.33
CA ASP A 816 -9.86 11.08 35.22
C ASP A 816 -9.59 10.42 33.86
N THR A 817 -8.45 9.71 33.74
CA THR A 817 -8.10 8.94 32.56
C THR A 817 -9.12 7.84 32.28
N ALA A 818 -9.59 7.12 33.30
CA ALA A 818 -10.66 6.13 33.16
C ALA A 818 -11.95 6.77 32.63
N ASN A 819 -12.42 7.88 33.21
CA ASN A 819 -13.65 8.56 32.79
C ASN A 819 -13.57 9.06 31.33
N ALA A 820 -12.43 9.60 30.91
CA ALA A 820 -12.18 9.98 29.52
C ALA A 820 -12.21 8.76 28.57
N ILE A 821 -11.59 7.64 28.96
CA ILE A 821 -11.61 6.38 28.22
C ILE A 821 -13.03 5.80 28.12
N LEU A 822 -13.81 5.81 29.20
CA LEU A 822 -15.20 5.31 29.19
C LEU A 822 -16.10 6.15 28.28
N THR A 823 -15.91 7.47 28.28
CA THR A 823 -16.60 8.38 27.34
C THR A 823 -16.24 8.06 25.88
N ALA A 824 -14.95 7.81 25.61
CA ALA A 824 -14.46 7.48 24.27
C ALA A 824 -14.85 6.07 23.79
N LEU A 825 -15.19 5.14 24.70
CA LEU A 825 -15.72 3.81 24.35
C LEU A 825 -17.13 3.86 23.76
N ASP A 826 -17.89 4.93 23.97
CA ASP A 826 -19.22 5.14 23.38
C ASP A 826 -19.22 6.07 22.15
N ASP A 827 -18.04 6.48 21.67
CA ASP A 827 -17.91 7.35 20.49
C ASP A 827 -18.40 6.66 19.20
N ARG A 828 -18.98 7.45 18.29
CA ARG A 828 -19.51 6.97 17.00
C ARG A 828 -18.41 6.34 16.12
N SER A 829 -17.18 6.85 16.19
CA SER A 829 -16.04 6.40 15.41
C SER A 829 -15.45 5.07 15.91
N PRO A 830 -15.43 4.01 15.07
CA PRO A 830 -14.77 2.75 15.43
C PRO A 830 -13.26 2.89 15.69
N ASN A 831 -12.61 3.95 15.18
CA ASN A 831 -11.20 4.21 15.46
C ASN A 831 -11.00 4.77 16.88
N VAL A 832 -11.88 5.68 17.34
CA VAL A 832 -11.86 6.19 18.71
C VAL A 832 -12.09 5.03 19.68
N ARG A 833 -13.16 4.24 19.49
CA ARG A 833 -13.46 3.09 20.36
C ARG A 833 -12.32 2.05 20.40
N ALA A 834 -11.62 1.83 19.28
CA ALA A 834 -10.47 0.93 19.25
C ALA A 834 -9.26 1.46 20.04
N LYS A 835 -9.00 2.77 20.03
CA LYS A 835 -7.95 3.40 20.87
C LYS A 835 -8.38 3.46 22.33
N ALA A 836 -9.65 3.73 22.61
CA ALA A 836 -10.21 3.73 23.97
C ALA A 836 -10.15 2.33 24.60
N ALA A 837 -10.54 1.27 23.87
CA ALA A 837 -10.46 -0.10 24.38
C ALA A 837 -9.01 -0.55 24.64
N TRP A 838 -8.06 -0.17 23.78
CA TRP A 838 -6.63 -0.41 24.03
C TRP A 838 -6.14 0.31 25.30
N SER A 839 -6.53 1.58 25.46
CA SER A 839 -6.17 2.40 26.62
C SER A 839 -6.80 1.88 27.92
N LEU A 840 -8.05 1.37 27.86
CA LEU A 840 -8.69 0.67 28.99
C LEU A 840 -7.92 -0.60 29.34
N GLY A 841 -7.45 -1.35 28.34
CA GLY A 841 -6.56 -2.50 28.53
C GLY A 841 -5.37 -2.11 29.41
N ASN A 842 -4.54 -1.19 28.95
CA ASN A 842 -3.34 -0.70 29.64
C ASN A 842 -3.65 -0.20 31.06
N LEU A 843 -4.73 0.55 31.24
CA LEU A 843 -5.18 1.04 32.55
C LEU A 843 -5.51 -0.14 33.48
N THR A 844 -6.21 -1.16 33.00
CA THR A 844 -6.51 -2.34 33.84
C THR A 844 -5.31 -3.23 34.12
N ASP A 845 -4.31 -3.30 33.23
CA ASP A 845 -3.02 -3.94 33.56
C ASP A 845 -2.33 -3.18 34.69
N THR A 846 -2.37 -1.84 34.62
CA THR A 846 -1.83 -0.93 35.63
C THR A 846 -2.46 -1.15 37.01
N LEU A 847 -3.80 -1.30 37.07
CA LEU A 847 -4.49 -1.66 38.32
C LEU A 847 -3.96 -2.96 38.93
N ILE A 848 -3.68 -3.98 38.12
CA ILE A 848 -3.11 -5.25 38.59
C ILE A 848 -1.65 -5.09 39.03
N VAL A 849 -0.83 -4.32 38.31
CA VAL A 849 0.56 -4.04 38.71
C VAL A 849 0.61 -3.27 40.03
N ASN A 850 -0.26 -2.28 40.24
CA ASN A 850 -0.33 -1.55 41.50
C ASN A 850 -0.85 -2.43 42.65
N MET A 851 -1.88 -3.26 42.41
CA MET A 851 -2.37 -4.26 43.38
C MET A 851 -1.26 -5.23 43.84
N GLN A 852 -0.27 -5.50 42.98
CA GLN A 852 0.88 -6.37 43.28
C GLN A 852 2.07 -5.63 43.92
N SER A 853 2.25 -4.33 43.67
CA SER A 853 3.47 -3.58 44.07
C SER A 853 3.26 -2.50 45.14
N VAL A 854 2.07 -1.91 45.20
CA VAL A 854 1.62 -0.97 46.24
C VAL A 854 0.76 -1.70 47.29
N GLY A 855 -0.03 -2.69 46.84
CA GLY A 855 -0.85 -3.53 47.72
C GLY A 855 -2.29 -3.03 47.88
N LEU A 856 -2.88 -3.29 49.05
CA LEU A 856 -4.31 -3.07 49.31
C LEU A 856 -4.71 -1.59 49.37
N GLU A 857 -3.82 -0.70 49.81
CA GLU A 857 -4.12 0.74 50.02
C GLU A 857 -4.63 1.39 48.72
N PHE A 858 -3.91 1.21 47.60
CA PHE A 858 -4.32 1.68 46.27
C PHE A 858 -5.65 1.06 45.79
N GLN A 859 -5.97 -0.17 46.22
CA GLN A 859 -7.21 -0.86 45.83
C GLN A 859 -8.42 -0.38 46.65
N GLU A 860 -8.21 0.06 47.89
CA GLU A 860 -9.25 0.61 48.78
C GLU A 860 -9.55 2.09 48.48
N GLU A 861 -8.58 2.87 47.97
CA GLU A 861 -8.81 4.24 47.49
C GLU A 861 -9.56 4.29 46.15
N PHE A 862 -9.59 3.19 45.38
CA PHE A 862 -10.20 3.19 44.04
C PHE A 862 -11.74 3.13 44.08
N SER A 863 -12.41 4.06 43.40
CA SER A 863 -13.86 4.23 43.50
C SER A 863 -14.68 3.02 42.98
N ASP A 864 -15.47 2.41 43.88
CA ASP A 864 -16.56 1.46 43.61
C ASP A 864 -17.35 1.78 42.32
N MET A 865 -17.83 3.02 42.19
CA MET A 865 -18.73 3.42 41.12
C MET A 865 -18.00 3.52 39.78
N LEU A 866 -16.73 3.94 39.80
CA LEU A 866 -15.89 3.93 38.61
C LEU A 866 -15.57 2.49 38.18
N LEU A 867 -15.18 1.63 39.12
CA LEU A 867 -14.88 0.21 38.89
C LEU A 867 -16.09 -0.53 38.28
N LEU A 868 -17.29 -0.28 38.82
CA LEU A 868 -18.57 -0.76 38.30
C LEU A 868 -18.86 -0.28 36.87
N ASN A 869 -18.63 1.00 36.59
CA ASN A 869 -18.83 1.59 35.27
C ASN A 869 -17.81 1.04 34.26
N MET A 870 -16.54 0.85 34.66
CA MET A 870 -15.51 0.23 33.83
C MET A 870 -15.89 -1.21 33.45
N LEU A 871 -16.36 -2.01 34.42
CA LEU A 871 -16.81 -3.38 34.18
C LEU A 871 -17.97 -3.42 33.17
N ARG A 872 -18.98 -2.56 33.34
CA ARG A 872 -20.13 -2.44 32.41
C ARG A 872 -19.70 -2.01 31.00
N SER A 873 -18.85 -0.99 30.90
CA SER A 873 -18.37 -0.48 29.60
C SER A 873 -17.45 -1.47 28.88
N ALA A 874 -16.60 -2.21 29.60
CA ALA A 874 -15.80 -3.29 29.04
C ALA A 874 -16.69 -4.45 28.53
N THR A 875 -17.74 -4.82 29.27
CA THR A 875 -18.72 -5.82 28.83
C THR A 875 -19.41 -5.38 27.55
N LYS A 876 -19.90 -4.13 27.49
CA LYS A 876 -20.49 -3.53 26.28
C LYS A 876 -19.53 -3.52 25.10
N ALA A 877 -18.29 -3.06 25.31
CA ALA A 877 -17.26 -2.99 24.27
C ALA A 877 -16.81 -4.37 23.75
N SER A 878 -16.98 -5.44 24.53
CA SER A 878 -16.76 -6.82 24.07
C SER A 878 -17.78 -7.29 23.01
N GLY A 879 -18.87 -6.55 22.78
CA GLY A 879 -19.84 -6.79 21.71
C GLY A 879 -19.48 -6.17 20.36
N ASP A 880 -18.46 -5.32 20.27
CA ASP A 880 -18.03 -4.65 19.04
C ASP A 880 -17.02 -5.50 18.23
N LYS A 881 -16.50 -4.97 17.12
CA LYS A 881 -15.55 -5.61 16.20
C LYS A 881 -14.22 -5.95 16.88
N ASP A 882 -13.52 -6.96 16.37
CA ASP A 882 -12.31 -7.57 16.94
C ASP A 882 -11.22 -6.60 17.44
N ARG A 883 -11.02 -5.43 16.81
CA ARG A 883 -10.05 -4.41 17.27
C ARG A 883 -10.44 -3.77 18.61
N VAL A 884 -11.74 -3.61 18.87
CA VAL A 884 -12.29 -3.14 20.15
C VAL A 884 -12.38 -4.33 21.10
N LYS A 885 -13.05 -5.39 20.66
CA LYS A 885 -13.36 -6.59 21.46
C LYS A 885 -12.13 -7.28 22.04
N SER A 886 -11.03 -7.41 21.30
CA SER A 886 -9.79 -8.02 21.83
C SER A 886 -9.26 -7.30 23.07
N ASN A 887 -9.21 -5.96 23.06
CA ASN A 887 -8.74 -5.20 24.21
C ASN A 887 -9.80 -5.14 25.32
N ALA A 888 -11.08 -5.04 24.97
CA ALA A 888 -12.19 -5.05 25.92
C ALA A 888 -12.24 -6.35 26.76
N VAL A 889 -12.04 -7.53 26.15
CA VAL A 889 -11.98 -8.78 26.93
C VAL A 889 -10.73 -8.88 27.81
N ARG A 890 -9.59 -8.31 27.38
CA ARG A 890 -8.39 -8.22 28.23
C ARG A 890 -8.69 -7.37 29.48
N ALA A 891 -9.35 -6.23 29.30
CA ALA A 891 -9.81 -5.37 30.39
C ALA A 891 -10.80 -6.07 31.34
N LEU A 892 -11.75 -6.86 30.82
CA LEU A 892 -12.68 -7.63 31.66
C LEU A 892 -11.98 -8.61 32.60
N GLY A 893 -11.01 -9.39 32.10
CA GLY A 893 -10.28 -10.35 32.92
C GLY A 893 -9.50 -9.68 34.06
N ASN A 894 -8.88 -8.54 33.77
CA ASN A 894 -8.17 -7.73 34.76
C ASN A 894 -9.13 -7.08 35.78
N LEU A 895 -10.25 -6.51 35.34
CA LEU A 895 -11.24 -5.89 36.22
C LEU A 895 -11.84 -6.91 37.19
N VAL A 896 -12.18 -8.11 36.70
CA VAL A 896 -12.69 -9.21 37.53
C VAL A 896 -11.61 -9.75 38.49
N HIS A 897 -10.34 -9.75 38.08
CA HIS A 897 -9.21 -10.06 38.96
C HIS A 897 -9.08 -9.04 40.12
N PHE A 898 -9.33 -7.75 39.85
CA PHE A 898 -9.22 -6.63 40.80
C PHE A 898 -10.44 -6.48 41.75
N LEU A 899 -11.47 -7.33 41.70
CA LEU A 899 -12.64 -7.23 42.58
C LEU A 899 -12.38 -7.79 43.99
N GLN A 900 -12.32 -6.91 45.00
CA GLN A 900 -12.30 -7.25 46.42
C GLN A 900 -13.61 -7.92 46.93
N PRO A 901 -13.57 -8.64 48.08
CA PRO A 901 -14.76 -9.21 48.73
C PRO A 901 -15.89 -8.20 48.95
N VAL A 902 -15.55 -6.95 49.30
CA VAL A 902 -16.52 -5.87 49.55
C VAL A 902 -17.29 -5.48 48.29
N HIS A 903 -16.72 -5.65 47.10
CA HIS A 903 -17.43 -5.47 45.82
C HIS A 903 -18.34 -6.65 45.51
N LEU A 904 -17.85 -7.88 45.74
CA LEU A 904 -18.62 -9.11 45.49
C LEU A 904 -19.84 -9.25 46.42
N GLY A 905 -19.79 -8.67 47.63
CA GLY A 905 -20.93 -8.59 48.55
C GLY A 905 -21.95 -7.48 48.25
N LYS A 906 -21.69 -6.57 47.29
CA LYS A 906 -22.60 -5.47 46.94
C LYS A 906 -23.52 -5.91 45.78
N PRO A 907 -24.85 -5.95 45.95
CA PRO A 907 -25.79 -6.44 44.91
C PRO A 907 -25.67 -5.74 43.55
N VAL A 908 -25.21 -4.48 43.54
CA VAL A 908 -25.03 -3.68 42.31
C VAL A 908 -23.96 -4.27 41.36
N PHE A 909 -23.00 -5.04 41.89
CA PHE A 909 -21.97 -5.74 41.11
C PHE A 909 -22.39 -7.12 40.61
N GLU A 910 -23.42 -7.75 41.19
CA GLU A 910 -23.75 -9.17 40.92
C GLU A 910 -24.09 -9.41 39.43
N GLN A 911 -25.06 -8.66 38.89
CA GLN A 911 -25.44 -8.77 37.48
C GLN A 911 -24.27 -8.41 36.53
N PRO A 912 -23.58 -7.24 36.67
CA PRO A 912 -22.43 -6.91 35.83
C PRO A 912 -21.29 -7.94 35.85
N LEU A 913 -21.04 -8.60 36.99
CA LEU A 913 -20.06 -9.69 37.09
C LEU A 913 -20.51 -10.93 36.29
N GLN A 914 -21.78 -11.33 36.41
CA GLN A 914 -22.31 -12.45 35.62
C GLN A 914 -22.29 -12.13 34.11
N GLU A 915 -22.59 -10.90 33.71
CA GLU A 915 -22.55 -10.45 32.31
C GLU A 915 -21.11 -10.41 31.77
N ALA A 916 -20.15 -9.91 32.55
CA ALA A 916 -18.73 -9.93 32.22
C ALA A 916 -18.21 -11.37 32.01
N MET A 917 -18.53 -12.30 32.91
CA MET A 917 -18.10 -13.69 32.79
C MET A 917 -18.75 -14.39 31.58
N ARG A 918 -20.06 -14.16 31.31
CA ARG A 918 -20.72 -14.67 30.09
C ARG A 918 -20.02 -14.14 28.83
N ALA A 919 -19.76 -12.83 28.75
CA ALA A 919 -19.09 -12.21 27.60
C ALA A 919 -17.68 -12.78 27.31
N LEU A 920 -16.92 -13.14 28.35
CA LEU A 920 -15.65 -13.84 28.20
C LEU A 920 -15.85 -15.28 27.65
N ILE A 921 -16.76 -16.05 28.25
CA ILE A 921 -17.07 -17.45 27.87
C ILE A 921 -17.56 -17.52 26.42
N ASP A 922 -18.49 -16.65 26.04
CA ASP A 922 -19.04 -16.58 24.69
C ASP A 922 -18.00 -16.14 23.66
N THR A 923 -17.00 -15.34 24.07
CA THR A 923 -15.89 -14.94 23.21
C THR A 923 -14.84 -16.06 23.04
N VAL A 924 -14.67 -16.95 24.02
CA VAL A 924 -13.84 -18.16 23.89
C VAL A 924 -14.52 -19.17 22.96
N ARG A 925 -15.85 -19.35 23.08
CA ARG A 925 -16.64 -20.28 22.24
C ARG A 925 -16.85 -19.77 20.81
N GLY A 926 -17.32 -18.54 20.65
CA GLY A 926 -17.73 -17.95 19.37
C GLY A 926 -16.61 -17.75 18.36
N GLU A 927 -16.96 -17.52 17.09
CA GLU A 927 -16.06 -17.51 15.92
C GLU A 927 -15.18 -16.26 15.76
N ALA A 928 -14.79 -15.62 16.87
CA ALA A 928 -13.91 -14.47 16.84
C ALA A 928 -12.48 -14.84 16.38
N THR A 929 -11.72 -13.86 15.87
CA THR A 929 -10.35 -14.11 15.40
C THR A 929 -9.45 -14.68 16.50
N MET A 930 -8.39 -15.40 16.12
CA MET A 930 -7.50 -16.07 17.07
C MET A 930 -6.87 -15.11 18.10
N LYS A 931 -6.62 -13.83 17.75
CA LYS A 931 -6.20 -12.81 18.73
C LYS A 931 -7.28 -12.51 19.78
N VAL A 932 -8.55 -12.40 19.38
CA VAL A 932 -9.66 -12.19 20.31
C VAL A 932 -9.84 -13.42 21.22
N ARG A 933 -9.84 -14.63 20.67
CA ARG A 933 -9.90 -15.89 21.45
C ARG A 933 -8.72 -16.03 22.41
N TRP A 934 -7.50 -15.67 22.00
CA TRP A 934 -6.30 -15.65 22.86
C TRP A 934 -6.46 -14.69 24.03
N ASN A 935 -6.86 -13.44 23.77
CA ASN A 935 -7.12 -12.45 24.82
C ASN A 935 -8.24 -12.90 25.77
N ALA A 936 -9.28 -13.57 25.28
CA ALA A 936 -10.38 -14.08 26.12
C ALA A 936 -9.98 -15.29 26.99
N CYS A 937 -9.15 -16.20 26.47
CA CYS A 937 -8.58 -17.29 27.29
C CYS A 937 -7.66 -16.75 28.39
N TYR A 938 -6.79 -15.78 28.04
CA TYR A 938 -5.95 -15.07 29.01
C TYR A 938 -6.79 -14.33 30.06
N ALA A 939 -7.87 -13.67 29.65
CA ALA A 939 -8.78 -12.95 30.54
C ALA A 939 -9.52 -13.87 31.52
N LEU A 940 -10.00 -15.05 31.10
CA LEU A 940 -10.54 -16.05 32.03
C LEU A 940 -9.47 -16.54 33.01
N GLY A 941 -8.23 -16.75 32.55
CA GLY A 941 -7.09 -17.06 33.41
C GLY A 941 -6.84 -15.98 34.48
N ASN A 942 -6.83 -14.69 34.11
CA ASN A 942 -6.71 -13.60 35.08
C ASN A 942 -7.91 -13.53 36.03
N ALA A 943 -9.14 -13.65 35.54
CA ALA A 943 -10.33 -13.70 36.39
C ALA A 943 -10.23 -14.82 37.45
N PHE A 944 -9.77 -16.02 37.07
CA PHE A 944 -9.67 -17.16 37.98
C PHE A 944 -8.66 -16.96 39.13
N ARG A 945 -7.70 -16.02 38.98
CA ARG A 945 -6.73 -15.67 40.03
C ARG A 945 -7.37 -14.99 41.24
N ASN A 946 -8.54 -14.36 41.09
CA ASN A 946 -9.27 -13.79 42.22
C ASN A 946 -9.88 -14.92 43.07
N HIS A 947 -9.29 -15.21 44.23
CA HIS A 947 -9.74 -16.25 45.16
C HIS A 947 -11.17 -16.04 45.67
N ASN A 948 -11.65 -14.80 45.69
CA ASN A 948 -12.96 -14.44 46.24
C ASN A 948 -14.12 -14.76 45.28
N LEU A 949 -13.83 -15.08 44.01
CA LEU A 949 -14.86 -15.52 43.08
C LEU A 949 -15.41 -16.90 43.44
N PRO A 950 -16.75 -17.10 43.37
CA PRO A 950 -17.44 -18.39 43.56
C PRO A 950 -17.21 -19.37 42.37
N LEU A 951 -15.95 -19.63 42.03
CA LEU A 951 -15.58 -20.71 41.10
C LEU A 951 -16.00 -22.07 41.67
N GLY A 952 -16.45 -22.96 40.79
CA GLY A 952 -16.97 -24.27 41.15
C GLY A 952 -18.44 -24.29 41.63
N SER A 953 -18.98 -23.16 42.11
CA SER A 953 -20.35 -23.04 42.62
C SER A 953 -21.24 -22.06 41.82
N ALA A 954 -20.68 -21.04 41.20
CA ALA A 954 -21.42 -20.11 40.34
C ALA A 954 -21.91 -20.79 39.06
N VAL A 955 -23.12 -20.41 38.62
CA VAL A 955 -23.79 -20.96 37.44
C VAL A 955 -22.85 -21.00 36.23
N TRP A 956 -22.22 -19.86 35.89
CA TRP A 956 -21.32 -19.71 34.74
C TRP A 956 -20.00 -20.49 34.83
N SER A 957 -19.65 -21.06 35.98
CA SER A 957 -18.36 -21.73 36.18
C SER A 957 -18.24 -23.01 35.34
N LYS A 958 -19.37 -23.70 35.11
CA LYS A 958 -19.43 -24.93 34.30
C LYS A 958 -19.16 -24.63 32.83
N GLU A 959 -19.76 -23.57 32.30
CA GLU A 959 -19.58 -23.12 30.93
C GLU A 959 -18.15 -22.59 30.68
N ALA A 960 -17.54 -21.95 31.67
CA ALA A 960 -16.15 -21.47 31.57
C ALA A 960 -15.15 -22.63 31.43
N TYR A 961 -15.21 -23.64 32.31
CA TYR A 961 -14.38 -24.84 32.18
C TYR A 961 -14.66 -25.60 30.88
N SER A 962 -15.93 -25.73 30.49
CA SER A 962 -16.35 -26.32 29.21
C SER A 962 -15.76 -25.58 28.00
N ALA A 963 -15.81 -24.25 27.97
CA ALA A 963 -15.30 -23.43 26.88
C ALA A 963 -13.78 -23.58 26.72
N LEU A 964 -13.03 -23.48 27.82
CA LEU A 964 -11.58 -23.65 27.82
C LEU A 964 -11.17 -25.08 27.43
N SER A 965 -11.89 -26.10 27.93
CA SER A 965 -11.67 -27.52 27.62
C SER A 965 -11.92 -27.84 26.14
N TYR A 966 -12.93 -27.21 25.53
CA TYR A 966 -13.18 -27.32 24.08
C TYR A 966 -12.08 -26.63 23.26
N VAL A 967 -11.62 -25.45 23.69
CA VAL A 967 -10.61 -24.68 22.94
C VAL A 967 -9.20 -25.27 23.03
N VAL A 968 -8.82 -25.87 24.16
CA VAL A 968 -7.50 -26.51 24.32
C VAL A 968 -7.35 -27.79 23.47
N THR A 969 -8.46 -28.48 23.20
CA THR A 969 -8.52 -29.67 22.35
C THR A 969 -8.70 -29.34 20.87
N SER A 970 -9.68 -28.50 20.50
CA SER A 970 -10.12 -28.32 19.10
C SER A 970 -9.51 -27.15 18.34
N CYS A 971 -8.88 -26.16 19.00
CA CYS A 971 -8.44 -24.95 18.32
C CYS A 971 -7.12 -25.16 17.55
N LYS A 972 -7.11 -24.92 16.24
CA LYS A 972 -5.92 -25.13 15.39
C LYS A 972 -4.72 -24.25 15.76
N ASN A 973 -4.93 -23.04 16.31
CA ASN A 973 -3.83 -22.15 16.68
C ASN A 973 -3.26 -22.47 18.07
N PHE A 974 -1.97 -22.79 18.15
CA PHE A 974 -1.35 -23.28 19.38
C PHE A 974 -1.15 -22.19 20.42
N LYS A 975 -1.01 -20.91 20.04
CA LYS A 975 -1.01 -19.80 21.01
C LYS A 975 -2.32 -19.76 21.80
N VAL A 976 -3.47 -19.96 21.15
CA VAL A 976 -4.79 -20.02 21.83
C VAL A 976 -4.86 -21.27 22.73
N ARG A 977 -4.44 -22.44 22.25
CA ARG A 977 -4.38 -23.67 23.08
C ARG A 977 -3.52 -23.46 24.35
N ILE A 978 -2.35 -22.82 24.23
CA ILE A 978 -1.45 -22.49 25.34
C ILE A 978 -2.16 -21.64 26.41
N LYS A 979 -2.79 -20.52 26.03
CA LYS A 979 -3.48 -19.66 27.01
C LYS A 979 -4.72 -20.33 27.62
N SER A 980 -5.41 -21.21 26.87
CA SER A 980 -6.50 -22.02 27.43
C SER A 980 -6.00 -23.02 28.46
N ALA A 981 -4.92 -23.77 28.16
CA ALA A 981 -4.28 -24.69 29.09
C ALA A 981 -3.77 -23.98 30.37
N ALA A 982 -3.18 -22.78 30.22
CA ALA A 982 -2.75 -21.96 31.34
C ALA A 982 -3.92 -21.50 32.23
N ALA A 983 -5.05 -21.07 31.64
CA ALA A 983 -6.24 -20.68 32.39
C ALA A 983 -6.84 -21.86 33.19
N LEU A 984 -6.83 -23.06 32.61
CA LEU A 984 -7.28 -24.28 33.28
C LEU A 984 -6.40 -24.70 34.47
N SER A 985 -5.16 -24.18 34.58
CA SER A 985 -4.24 -24.43 35.69
C SER A 985 -4.05 -23.25 36.64
N VAL A 986 -4.97 -22.27 36.64
CA VAL A 986 -4.98 -21.16 37.62
C VAL A 986 -5.64 -21.53 38.96
N PRO A 987 -6.80 -22.22 39.02
CA PRO A 987 -7.50 -22.44 40.29
C PRO A 987 -6.66 -23.30 41.26
N SER A 988 -6.35 -22.74 42.41
CA SER A 988 -5.37 -23.25 43.38
C SER A 988 -5.87 -24.32 44.36
N THR A 989 -7.19 -24.55 44.42
CA THR A 989 -7.81 -25.54 45.31
C THR A 989 -8.89 -26.35 44.59
N ARG A 990 -9.15 -27.57 45.07
CA ARG A 990 -9.99 -28.57 44.39
C ARG A 990 -11.43 -28.13 44.19
N ASP A 991 -12.03 -27.53 45.21
CA ASP A 991 -13.40 -27.04 45.27
C ASP A 991 -13.73 -26.08 44.12
N ARG A 992 -12.77 -25.25 43.70
CA ARG A 992 -12.94 -24.25 42.64
C ARG A 992 -13.14 -24.85 41.25
N TYR A 993 -12.86 -26.15 41.06
CA TYR A 993 -13.18 -26.89 39.83
C TYR A 993 -14.61 -27.49 39.83
N GLY A 994 -15.37 -27.32 40.91
CA GLY A 994 -16.73 -27.88 41.04
C GLY A 994 -16.73 -29.37 41.34
N ASP A 995 -17.72 -30.09 40.79
CA ASP A 995 -17.96 -31.51 41.07
C ASP A 995 -16.86 -32.46 40.54
N ALA A 996 -16.96 -33.76 40.83
CA ALA A 996 -16.00 -34.79 40.37
C ALA A 996 -16.04 -35.02 38.85
N GLN A 997 -17.19 -34.80 38.20
CA GLN A 997 -17.35 -34.93 36.76
C GLN A 997 -16.69 -33.76 36.03
N GLN A 998 -16.86 -32.53 36.53
CA GLN A 998 -16.28 -31.32 35.95
C GLN A 998 -14.75 -31.34 36.01
N PHE A 999 -14.19 -31.76 37.15
CA PHE A 999 -12.75 -31.93 37.31
C PHE A 999 -12.17 -32.99 36.36
N ALA A 1000 -12.85 -34.15 36.24
CA ALA A 1000 -12.47 -35.20 35.30
C ALA A 1000 -12.53 -34.74 33.83
N GLN A 1001 -13.51 -33.90 33.46
CA GLN A 1001 -13.60 -33.33 32.10
C GLN A 1001 -12.43 -32.41 31.77
N VAL A 1002 -11.98 -31.57 32.71
CA VAL A 1002 -10.80 -30.70 32.50
C VAL A 1002 -9.53 -31.54 32.36
N TRP A 1003 -9.37 -32.57 33.18
CA TRP A 1003 -8.26 -33.54 33.05
C TRP A 1003 -8.26 -34.22 31.67
N GLN A 1004 -9.41 -34.75 31.25
CA GLN A 1004 -9.57 -35.43 29.95
C GLN A 1004 -9.21 -34.51 28.78
N ALA A 1005 -9.66 -33.25 28.79
CA ALA A 1005 -9.35 -32.30 27.74
C ALA A 1005 -7.84 -31.96 27.67
N LEU A 1006 -7.16 -31.81 28.81
CA LEU A 1006 -5.72 -31.55 28.84
C LEU A 1006 -4.90 -32.78 28.42
N ALA A 1007 -5.29 -33.98 28.87
CA ALA A 1007 -4.64 -35.23 28.47
C ALA A 1007 -4.80 -35.49 26.97
N GLN A 1008 -6.03 -35.39 26.43
CA GLN A 1008 -6.29 -35.52 25.00
C GLN A 1008 -5.52 -34.46 24.19
N ALA A 1009 -5.47 -33.21 24.65
CA ALA A 1009 -4.73 -32.15 23.98
C ALA A 1009 -3.22 -32.39 23.93
N LEU A 1010 -2.65 -33.10 24.92
CA LEU A 1010 -1.23 -33.47 24.98
C LEU A 1010 -0.92 -34.68 24.08
N GLU A 1011 -1.79 -35.68 24.08
CA GLU A 1011 -1.72 -36.84 23.19
C GLU A 1011 -1.74 -36.40 21.72
N HIS A 1012 -2.70 -35.56 21.33
CA HIS A 1012 -2.84 -35.00 19.98
C HIS A 1012 -2.01 -33.70 19.80
N SER A 1013 -0.85 -33.61 20.46
CA SER A 1013 0.09 -32.47 20.31
C SER A 1013 1.19 -32.71 19.27
N GLU A 1014 1.20 -33.89 18.65
CA GLU A 1014 2.05 -34.28 17.51
C GLU A 1014 1.32 -34.13 16.16
N GLU A 1015 -0.02 -34.15 16.17
CA GLU A 1015 -0.85 -34.03 14.98
C GLU A 1015 -0.92 -32.56 14.52
N MET A 1016 -0.42 -32.30 13.31
CA MET A 1016 -0.22 -30.94 12.78
C MET A 1016 -0.55 -30.86 11.29
N GLU A 1017 -1.44 -29.93 10.94
CA GLU A 1017 -1.75 -29.58 9.55
C GLU A 1017 -1.00 -28.33 9.06
N ASP A 1018 -0.55 -27.45 9.96
CA ASP A 1018 0.05 -26.15 9.65
C ASP A 1018 1.48 -26.04 10.21
N PHE A 1019 2.46 -25.98 9.30
CA PHE A 1019 3.88 -25.88 9.62
C PHE A 1019 4.26 -24.58 10.37
N LEU A 1020 3.48 -23.49 10.23
CA LEU A 1020 3.76 -22.21 10.89
C LEU A 1020 3.52 -22.24 12.41
N GLU A 1021 2.75 -23.21 12.90
CA GLU A 1021 2.51 -23.47 14.33
C GLU A 1021 3.61 -24.35 14.95
N TYR A 1022 4.51 -24.96 14.17
CA TYR A 1022 5.58 -25.85 14.67
C TYR A 1022 6.48 -25.19 15.72
N ARG A 1023 6.78 -23.89 15.55
CA ARG A 1023 7.53 -23.08 16.53
C ARG A 1023 6.87 -22.97 17.92
N TYR A 1024 5.60 -23.38 18.07
CA TYR A 1024 4.86 -23.36 19.34
C TYR A 1024 4.59 -24.76 19.93
N CYS A 1025 4.97 -25.86 19.24
CA CYS A 1025 4.77 -27.23 19.73
C CYS A 1025 5.37 -27.46 21.13
N ALA A 1026 6.62 -27.05 21.33
CA ALA A 1026 7.33 -27.23 22.60
C ALA A 1026 6.64 -26.48 23.75
N SER A 1027 6.27 -25.21 23.53
CA SER A 1027 5.57 -24.37 24.51
C SER A 1027 4.17 -24.91 24.85
N LEU A 1028 3.45 -25.46 23.87
CA LEU A 1028 2.17 -26.13 24.09
C LEU A 1028 2.32 -27.38 24.96
N ARG A 1029 3.25 -28.27 24.63
CA ARG A 1029 3.53 -29.48 25.41
C ARG A 1029 3.96 -29.16 26.84
N SER A 1030 4.84 -28.16 27.00
CA SER A 1030 5.27 -27.62 28.29
C SER A 1030 4.08 -27.15 29.14
N GLN A 1031 3.21 -26.31 28.58
CA GLN A 1031 2.05 -25.79 29.31
C GLN A 1031 1.02 -26.87 29.65
N LEU A 1032 0.81 -27.86 28.77
CA LEU A 1032 -0.07 -28.99 29.03
C LEU A 1032 0.48 -29.92 30.12
N CYS A 1033 1.79 -30.20 30.12
CA CYS A 1033 2.45 -30.97 31.18
C CYS A 1033 2.34 -30.24 32.54
N HIS A 1034 2.60 -28.94 32.57
CA HIS A 1034 2.40 -28.11 33.76
C HIS A 1034 0.93 -28.16 34.26
N ALA A 1035 -0.04 -28.01 33.37
CA ALA A 1035 -1.46 -28.02 33.73
C ALA A 1035 -1.93 -29.38 34.28
N LEU A 1036 -1.44 -30.50 33.72
CA LEU A 1036 -1.72 -31.84 34.27
C LEU A 1036 -1.06 -32.04 35.64
N LEU A 1037 0.20 -31.62 35.83
CA LEU A 1037 0.87 -31.69 37.13
C LEU A 1037 0.16 -30.83 38.20
N HIS A 1038 -0.36 -29.67 37.82
CA HIS A 1038 -1.20 -28.82 38.68
C HIS A 1038 -2.51 -29.52 39.09
N LEU A 1039 -3.22 -30.15 38.14
CA LEU A 1039 -4.42 -30.92 38.49
C LEU A 1039 -4.12 -32.10 39.42
N LEU A 1040 -2.99 -32.78 39.24
CA LEU A 1040 -2.56 -33.81 40.20
C LEU A 1040 -2.31 -33.21 41.59
N SER A 1041 -1.68 -32.03 41.70
CA SER A 1041 -1.36 -31.45 43.01
C SER A 1041 -2.59 -31.09 43.84
N VAL A 1042 -3.70 -30.70 43.19
CA VAL A 1042 -4.97 -30.37 43.86
C VAL A 1042 -5.96 -31.54 43.99
N CYS A 1043 -5.77 -32.69 43.32
CA CYS A 1043 -6.82 -33.73 43.27
C CYS A 1043 -7.12 -34.38 44.63
N GLN A 1044 -8.33 -34.92 44.79
CA GLN A 1044 -8.77 -35.67 45.98
C GLN A 1044 -8.90 -37.18 45.66
N PRO A 1045 -8.91 -38.06 46.67
CA PRO A 1045 -9.08 -39.52 46.48
C PRO A 1045 -10.29 -39.90 45.62
N ASN A 1046 -11.38 -39.14 45.70
CA ASN A 1046 -12.61 -39.35 44.93
C ASN A 1046 -12.46 -39.07 43.42
N ASP A 1047 -11.47 -38.27 43.00
CA ASP A 1047 -11.21 -37.98 41.58
C ASP A 1047 -10.44 -39.14 40.90
N LEU A 1048 -9.59 -39.84 41.67
CA LEU A 1048 -8.64 -40.83 41.16
C LEU A 1048 -9.26 -41.91 40.25
N PRO A 1049 -10.49 -42.44 40.48
CA PRO A 1049 -11.13 -43.39 39.56
C PRO A 1049 -11.40 -42.80 38.17
N ALA A 1050 -11.77 -41.53 38.08
CA ALA A 1050 -12.06 -40.84 36.82
C ALA A 1050 -10.79 -40.36 36.10
N LEU A 1051 -9.75 -39.96 36.86
CA LEU A 1051 -8.42 -39.74 36.30
C LEU A 1051 -7.87 -41.05 35.69
N ARG A 1052 -8.07 -42.18 36.38
CA ARG A 1052 -7.64 -43.52 35.93
C ARG A 1052 -8.37 -44.03 34.71
N SER A 1053 -9.70 -43.87 34.61
CA SER A 1053 -10.45 -44.30 33.42
C SER A 1053 -10.09 -43.52 32.15
N SER A 1054 -9.54 -42.32 32.32
CA SER A 1054 -9.02 -41.47 31.23
C SER A 1054 -7.65 -41.92 30.68
N LEU A 1055 -6.98 -42.86 31.35
CA LEU A 1055 -5.64 -43.36 31.02
C LEU A 1055 -5.73 -44.77 30.44
N SER A 1056 -6.14 -44.86 29.17
CA SER A 1056 -6.16 -46.12 28.43
C SER A 1056 -4.75 -46.74 28.37
N ASP A 1057 -4.67 -48.06 28.18
CA ASP A 1057 -3.36 -48.73 28.07
C ASP A 1057 -2.59 -48.32 26.80
N GLN A 1058 -3.23 -47.64 25.84
CA GLN A 1058 -2.60 -47.07 24.65
C GLN A 1058 -2.12 -45.62 24.84
N SER A 1059 -2.87 -44.78 25.58
CA SER A 1059 -2.52 -43.36 25.79
C SER A 1059 -1.50 -43.17 26.93
N ARG A 1060 -1.48 -44.06 27.92
CA ARG A 1060 -0.60 -43.98 29.10
C ARG A 1060 0.90 -43.84 28.76
N PRO A 1061 1.50 -44.61 27.82
CA PRO A 1061 2.93 -44.48 27.51
C PRO A 1061 3.30 -43.13 26.88
N VAL A 1062 2.41 -42.57 26.06
CA VAL A 1062 2.62 -41.27 25.37
C VAL A 1062 2.61 -40.12 26.40
N LEU A 1063 1.59 -40.09 27.25
CA LEU A 1063 1.47 -39.10 28.32
C LEU A 1063 2.62 -39.19 29.33
N GLN A 1064 3.01 -40.41 29.70
CA GLN A 1064 4.19 -40.67 30.54
C GLN A 1064 5.47 -40.16 29.88
N GLY A 1065 5.66 -40.41 28.57
CA GLY A 1065 6.82 -39.93 27.82
C GLY A 1065 6.95 -38.41 27.83
N PHE A 1066 5.86 -37.67 27.61
CA PHE A 1066 5.87 -36.21 27.67
C PHE A 1066 6.15 -35.67 29.08
N LEU A 1067 5.51 -36.23 30.12
CA LEU A 1067 5.75 -35.81 31.51
C LEU A 1067 7.19 -36.10 31.96
N VAL A 1068 7.74 -37.27 31.63
CA VAL A 1068 9.14 -37.64 31.90
C VAL A 1068 10.10 -36.70 31.17
N HIS A 1069 9.85 -36.40 29.89
CA HIS A 1069 10.67 -35.46 29.13
C HIS A 1069 10.62 -34.04 29.73
N TYR A 1070 9.43 -33.55 30.09
CA TYR A 1070 9.24 -32.23 30.71
C TYR A 1070 9.98 -32.09 32.05
N LEU A 1071 9.93 -33.12 32.90
CA LEU A 1071 10.66 -33.14 34.18
C LEU A 1071 12.17 -33.27 34.03
N SER A 1072 12.65 -33.89 32.93
CA SER A 1072 14.07 -34.16 32.71
C SER A 1072 14.81 -33.04 31.97
N ASN A 1073 14.18 -32.39 30.98
CA ASN A 1073 14.87 -31.59 29.97
C ASN A 1073 14.96 -30.09 30.32
N LYS A 1074 15.56 -29.77 31.48
CA LYS A 1074 15.73 -28.39 32.01
C LYS A 1074 16.79 -27.52 31.28
N GLY A 1075 17.16 -27.87 30.04
CA GLY A 1075 18.37 -27.33 29.39
C GLY A 1075 18.21 -26.14 28.44
N VAL A 1076 16.99 -25.73 28.07
CA VAL A 1076 16.76 -24.75 26.99
C VAL A 1076 15.93 -23.56 27.48
N THR A 1077 16.52 -22.37 27.45
CA THR A 1077 15.82 -21.09 27.65
C THR A 1077 14.73 -20.90 26.59
N LEU A 1078 13.54 -20.50 27.03
CA LEU A 1078 12.43 -20.15 26.15
C LEU A 1078 12.81 -18.91 25.32
N VAL A 1079 13.22 -19.13 24.07
CA VAL A 1079 13.45 -18.03 23.11
C VAL A 1079 12.11 -17.38 22.79
N ALA A 1080 11.92 -16.14 23.28
CA ALA A 1080 10.75 -15.35 22.96
C ALA A 1080 10.65 -15.14 21.44
N GLY A 1081 9.53 -15.55 20.85
CA GLY A 1081 9.32 -15.47 19.41
C GLY A 1081 9.03 -14.05 18.96
N VAL A 1082 10.08 -13.28 18.68
CA VAL A 1082 10.02 -11.88 18.21
C VAL A 1082 9.24 -11.78 16.89
N ASP A 1083 7.96 -11.46 16.98
CA ASP A 1083 7.12 -11.04 15.85
C ASP A 1083 5.81 -10.39 16.35
N GLY A 1084 5.74 -9.05 16.34
CA GLY A 1084 4.49 -8.29 16.33
C GLY A 1084 4.09 -7.51 17.60
N ALA A 1085 4.24 -6.18 17.52
CA ALA A 1085 3.75 -5.14 18.45
C ALA A 1085 4.39 -5.13 19.86
N ALA A 1086 5.14 -4.07 20.16
CA ALA A 1086 5.84 -3.90 21.44
C ALA A 1086 4.90 -3.49 22.59
N GLY A 1087 5.03 -4.18 23.72
CA GLY A 1087 4.31 -3.93 24.97
C GLY A 1087 3.12 -4.87 25.18
N ASP A 1088 3.36 -6.05 25.79
CA ASP A 1088 2.41 -6.86 26.58
C ASP A 1088 3.06 -8.18 27.15
N GLU A 1089 4.39 -8.24 27.37
CA GLU A 1089 5.06 -9.42 27.98
C GLU A 1089 6.00 -9.05 29.15
N ALA A 1090 5.40 -8.80 30.32
CA ALA A 1090 6.04 -8.79 31.63
C ALA A 1090 5.23 -9.66 32.61
N GLY A 1091 5.09 -10.95 32.27
CA GLY A 1091 4.33 -11.92 33.05
C GLY A 1091 5.24 -12.70 34.00
N ASP A 1092 4.92 -12.65 35.30
CA ASP A 1092 5.67 -13.37 36.34
C ASP A 1092 5.67 -14.90 36.08
N HIS A 1093 6.87 -15.45 35.93
CA HIS A 1093 7.13 -16.85 35.65
C HIS A 1093 7.86 -17.48 36.84
N ALA A 1094 7.08 -17.95 37.83
CA ALA A 1094 7.57 -18.63 39.01
C ALA A 1094 8.53 -19.79 38.70
N VAL A 1095 9.58 -19.92 39.51
CA VAL A 1095 10.79 -20.71 39.19
C VAL A 1095 10.53 -22.23 39.21
N PRO A 1096 10.94 -23.02 38.18
CA PRO A 1096 10.58 -24.45 38.08
C PRO A 1096 11.32 -25.44 39.01
N GLU A 1097 11.77 -25.05 40.20
CA GLU A 1097 12.40 -26.00 41.15
C GLU A 1097 11.37 -26.88 41.87
N ASP A 1098 10.17 -26.35 42.14
CA ASP A 1098 9.16 -27.05 42.95
C ASP A 1098 8.45 -28.23 42.24
N GLY A 1099 8.55 -28.38 40.91
CA GLY A 1099 7.72 -29.33 40.16
C GLY A 1099 7.82 -30.80 40.60
N LEU A 1100 9.03 -31.30 40.85
CA LEU A 1100 9.25 -32.68 41.33
C LEU A 1100 8.95 -32.81 42.84
N ARG A 1101 9.11 -31.71 43.58
CA ARG A 1101 8.88 -31.62 45.02
C ARG A 1101 7.39 -31.66 45.35
N ALA A 1102 6.61 -30.76 44.75
CA ALA A 1102 5.16 -30.69 44.86
C ALA A 1102 4.50 -32.01 44.42
N LEU A 1103 5.06 -32.70 43.42
CA LEU A 1103 4.63 -34.04 43.03
C LEU A 1103 4.85 -35.08 44.14
N ASN A 1104 6.02 -35.09 44.79
CA ASN A 1104 6.32 -35.99 45.91
C ASN A 1104 5.47 -35.70 47.15
N GLU A 1105 5.25 -34.43 47.45
CA GLU A 1105 4.34 -33.97 48.52
C GLU A 1105 2.90 -34.39 48.22
N THR A 1106 2.45 -34.27 46.97
CA THR A 1106 1.14 -34.75 46.49
C THR A 1106 0.98 -36.26 46.61
N LEU A 1107 1.97 -37.03 46.15
CA LEU A 1107 2.00 -38.50 46.28
C LEU A 1107 2.03 -38.96 47.74
N THR A 1108 2.44 -38.10 48.67
CA THR A 1108 2.45 -38.38 50.11
C THR A 1108 1.10 -38.01 50.74
N ARG A 1109 0.56 -36.83 50.43
CA ARG A 1109 -0.79 -36.39 50.81
C ARG A 1109 -1.86 -37.41 50.42
N LEU A 1110 -1.84 -37.88 49.17
CA LEU A 1110 -2.85 -38.81 48.66
C LEU A 1110 -2.77 -40.20 49.32
N LYS A 1111 -1.59 -40.68 49.71
CA LYS A 1111 -1.46 -41.94 50.48
C LYS A 1111 -2.08 -41.79 51.86
N GLY A 1112 -1.73 -40.74 52.61
CA GLY A 1112 -2.28 -40.50 53.95
C GLY A 1112 -3.80 -40.43 53.93
N GLN A 1113 -4.38 -39.67 53.00
CA GLN A 1113 -5.83 -39.55 52.84
C GLN A 1113 -6.52 -40.87 52.44
N LEU A 1114 -5.84 -41.74 51.68
CA LEU A 1114 -6.33 -43.08 51.36
C LEU A 1114 -6.25 -44.02 52.58
N GLU A 1115 -5.14 -43.98 53.32
CA GLU A 1115 -4.90 -44.80 54.51
C GLU A 1115 -5.88 -44.43 55.65
N GLU A 1116 -6.14 -43.14 55.88
CA GLU A 1116 -7.18 -42.67 56.81
C GLU A 1116 -8.58 -43.15 56.41
N SER A 1117 -8.92 -43.11 55.11
CA SER A 1117 -10.23 -43.56 54.63
C SER A 1117 -10.48 -45.06 54.88
N ILE A 1118 -9.43 -45.87 54.76
CA ILE A 1118 -9.47 -47.33 55.03
C ILE A 1118 -9.62 -47.61 56.54
N ILE A 1119 -9.05 -46.76 57.40
CA ILE A 1119 -9.14 -46.89 58.86
C ILE A 1119 -10.55 -46.57 59.37
N HIS A 1120 -11.28 -45.64 58.75
CA HIS A 1120 -12.66 -45.30 59.13
C HIS A 1120 -13.72 -46.29 58.60
N ASN A 1121 -13.58 -46.83 57.38
CA ASN A 1121 -14.61 -47.66 56.73
C ASN A 1121 -14.41 -49.18 56.91
N ASN A 1122 -14.20 -49.65 58.13
CA ASN A 1122 -13.82 -51.04 58.41
C ASN A 1122 -14.97 -52.09 58.28
N SER A 1123 -15.83 -51.98 57.25
CA SER A 1123 -17.01 -52.85 57.07
C SER A 1123 -17.60 -52.98 55.64
N SER A 1124 -16.82 -53.14 54.56
CA SER A 1124 -17.30 -53.96 53.41
C SER A 1124 -16.20 -54.48 52.46
N SER A 1125 -16.47 -55.64 51.83
CA SER A 1125 -15.51 -56.33 50.94
C SER A 1125 -15.44 -55.76 49.51
N ARG A 1126 -15.62 -54.45 49.30
CA ARG A 1126 -15.53 -53.79 47.99
C ARG A 1126 -14.21 -53.04 47.74
N GLU A 1127 -13.43 -52.74 48.78
CA GLU A 1127 -12.37 -51.72 48.70
C GLU A 1127 -11.01 -52.20 48.16
N ARG A 1128 -10.85 -53.48 47.79
CA ARG A 1128 -9.59 -54.00 47.18
C ARG A 1128 -9.19 -53.31 45.86
N SER A 1129 -10.09 -52.54 45.23
CA SER A 1129 -9.76 -51.69 44.08
C SER A 1129 -9.00 -50.41 44.47
N ILE A 1130 -9.25 -49.87 45.67
CA ILE A 1130 -8.75 -48.57 46.14
C ILE A 1130 -7.25 -48.64 46.47
N ALA A 1131 -6.78 -49.77 47.02
CA ALA A 1131 -5.36 -50.01 47.30
C ALA A 1131 -4.44 -49.94 46.05
N CYS A 1132 -5.00 -50.00 44.83
CA CYS A 1132 -4.24 -49.85 43.58
C CYS A 1132 -4.12 -48.38 43.09
N CYS A 1133 -4.76 -47.41 43.75
CA CYS A 1133 -4.71 -46.00 43.34
C CYS A 1133 -3.29 -45.37 43.45
N PRO A 1134 -2.53 -45.55 44.56
CA PRO A 1134 -1.15 -45.04 44.64
C PRO A 1134 -0.21 -45.65 43.59
N LEU A 1135 -0.44 -46.91 43.20
CA LEU A 1135 0.29 -47.59 42.14
C LEU A 1135 -0.05 -47.05 40.74
N THR A 1136 -1.25 -46.52 40.54
CA THR A 1136 -1.66 -45.89 39.26
C THR A 1136 -0.98 -44.53 39.08
N LEU A 1137 -0.91 -43.73 40.14
CA LEU A 1137 -0.16 -42.47 40.13
C LEU A 1137 1.36 -42.71 39.99
N LYS A 1138 1.89 -43.77 40.61
CA LYS A 1138 3.26 -44.26 40.37
C LYS A 1138 3.48 -44.91 38.98
N SER A 1139 2.45 -45.20 38.19
CA SER A 1139 2.62 -45.76 36.84
C SER A 1139 2.58 -44.71 35.74
N LEU A 1140 2.10 -43.49 36.04
CA LEU A 1140 2.21 -42.31 35.17
C LEU A 1140 3.64 -41.75 35.08
N ILE A 1141 4.46 -41.98 36.10
CA ILE A 1141 5.76 -41.30 36.29
C ILE A 1141 6.80 -42.37 36.64
N SER A 1142 7.88 -42.43 35.87
CA SER A 1142 8.81 -43.57 35.92
C SER A 1142 9.39 -43.80 37.32
N PRO A 1143 9.46 -45.05 37.81
CA PRO A 1143 10.09 -45.37 39.11
C PRO A 1143 11.62 -45.17 39.13
N ASN A 1144 12.23 -44.75 38.01
CA ASN A 1144 13.63 -44.33 37.95
C ASN A 1144 13.79 -42.80 38.07
N LEU A 1145 12.70 -42.06 38.32
CA LEU A 1145 12.62 -40.60 38.44
C LEU A 1145 12.04 -40.15 39.80
N LEU A 1146 11.89 -41.11 40.73
CA LEU A 1146 11.35 -41.01 42.09
C LEU A 1146 12.37 -41.59 43.08
#